data_AF-A0A3D3GGU2-F1
#
_entry.id   AF-A0A3D3GGU2-F1
#
_cell.length_a   1.000
_cell.length_b   1.000
_cell.length_c   1.000
_cell.angle_alpha   90.00
_cell.angle_beta   90.00
_cell.angle_gamma   90.00
#
_symmetry.space_group_name_H-M   'P 1'
#
loop_
_entity.id
_entity.type
_entity.pdbx_description
1 polymer ?
#
loop_
_entity_poly.entity_id
_entity_poly.type
_entity_poly.pdbx_seq_one_letter_code
_entity_poly.pdbx_strand_id
1 'polypeptide(L)'
;MSSVSPSDGGYQYYQRTVTELEDELAKEVRRAREREESGAARLEQNYKDELAKRDRDLEDTVNSIKKNSDRYVASERANARAEVDELKAKTYDRNGRYNSEASALARQLAEQERAHETVEDRNRTRMNEAQEDSSRRTEELHKEYEGKLEKAVTDTRKSILESTGKTSEERNHENENTRLEIQKRYDKMDRERIEEVNMQRRRFEAAYGETERDQEHRTKGLLETSQKMLQTRRDDDQKRIERDTKRLTESHENETKLLRSQVSLLADQGKDYVKGKAEGVSEAVKQYEDDWRDRVKMTANAYENEISSLKDQAKKSDIYFNHLNTESLRDKDAYFAKLLARQGLESHQREKSLENTFNKDREQIEKKLSEERSQSKKQLNAELKDADRLRATALENQAKTYQEQMQRQRVNNNEKLDKLESSLKGIQTSSDASDISPAAESAVRKSINSEYEKNFNEERERNKRSTESIRQEYSSRVRDALEQGEAVKTRLTRAHASENNLERMQFLDHVTDVLEDKNSAVNAKEADSRRQADLAQKNVAQYIEKQRREFEEIARTQKEESSTRLMSVQQQANFNMKMAQRAFAAKQNEIVREYDKKLTDQKREYDDRLDEMKSQSHQAVRDADRRNKLALDEQQRMFDQRLSQLEVQHKERERYITENYQEDLEKVKRSNALLIQKKS
;
A
#
# COMPACT_ATOMS: atom_id res chain seq x y z
N MET A 1 9.70 -1.07 40.04
CA MET A 1 9.84 -2.42 39.45
C MET A 1 10.83 -2.34 38.31
N SER A 2 11.89 -3.16 38.38
CA SER A 2 13.04 -3.19 37.49
C SER A 2 12.64 -3.53 36.05
N SER A 3 12.84 -2.57 35.13
CA SER A 3 12.76 -2.75 33.69
C SER A 3 13.98 -3.52 33.19
N VAL A 4 13.83 -4.84 33.06
CA VAL A 4 14.82 -5.68 32.37
C VAL A 4 14.55 -5.53 30.88
N SER A 5 15.47 -4.86 30.18
CA SER A 5 15.51 -4.80 28.72
C SER A 5 15.70 -6.23 28.18
N PRO A 6 14.84 -6.73 27.26
CA PRO A 6 15.06 -8.02 26.64
C PRO A 6 16.37 -7.97 25.84
N SER A 7 17.36 -8.70 26.31
CA SER A 7 18.64 -8.84 25.61
C SER A 7 18.43 -9.38 24.20
N ASP A 8 19.19 -8.82 23.27
CA ASP A 8 19.63 -9.16 21.90
C ASP A 8 19.46 -10.61 21.33
N GLY A 9 18.91 -11.58 22.06
CA GLY A 9 18.68 -12.96 21.62
C GLY A 9 17.33 -13.21 20.93
N GLY A 10 16.40 -12.24 20.94
CA GLY A 10 15.08 -12.41 20.30
C GLY A 10 15.15 -12.49 18.78
N TYR A 11 16.03 -11.73 18.14
CA TYR A 11 16.16 -11.70 16.68
C TYR A 11 16.66 -13.03 16.11
N GLN A 12 17.65 -13.66 16.77
CA GLN A 12 18.15 -14.97 16.35
C GLN A 12 17.12 -16.10 16.55
N TYR A 13 16.26 -16.00 17.57
CA TYR A 13 15.16 -16.95 17.75
C TYR A 13 14.16 -16.89 16.59
N TYR A 14 13.73 -15.70 16.20
CA TYR A 14 12.81 -15.54 15.07
C TYR A 14 13.43 -15.97 13.74
N GLN A 15 14.70 -15.65 13.50
CA GLN A 15 15.41 -16.08 12.31
C GLN A 15 15.48 -17.61 12.22
N ARG A 16 15.75 -18.30 13.34
CA ARG A 16 15.77 -19.76 13.41
C ARG A 16 14.39 -20.37 13.11
N THR A 17 13.33 -19.83 13.70
CA THR A 17 11.96 -20.31 13.44
C THR A 17 11.51 -20.07 12.01
N VAL A 18 11.96 -18.98 11.37
CA VAL A 18 11.67 -18.72 9.95
C VAL A 18 12.38 -19.74 9.07
N THR A 19 13.67 -20.01 9.31
CA THR A 19 14.38 -21.07 8.56
C THR A 19 13.80 -22.46 8.78
N GLU A 20 13.34 -22.79 9.99
CA GLU A 20 12.67 -24.07 10.26
C GLU A 20 11.35 -24.20 9.52
N LEU A 21 10.56 -23.12 9.46
CA LEU A 21 9.30 -23.09 8.69
C LEU A 21 9.54 -23.13 7.17
N GLU A 22 10.59 -22.47 6.67
CA GLU A 22 10.99 -22.54 5.26
C GLU A 22 11.43 -23.96 4.88
N ASP A 23 12.20 -24.64 5.74
CA ASP A 23 12.61 -26.02 5.55
C ASP A 23 11.44 -27.01 5.61
N GLU A 24 10.47 -26.79 6.50
CA GLU A 24 9.24 -27.59 6.56
C GLU A 24 8.37 -27.39 5.31
N LEU A 25 8.20 -26.14 4.86
CA LEU A 25 7.47 -25.82 3.64
C LEU A 25 8.13 -26.46 2.42
N ALA A 26 9.46 -26.38 2.32
CA ALA A 26 10.21 -27.02 1.23
C ALA A 26 10.04 -28.55 1.22
N LYS A 27 10.01 -29.18 2.40
CA LYS A 27 9.73 -30.63 2.54
C LYS A 27 8.31 -30.98 2.15
N GLU A 28 7.32 -30.16 2.49
CA GLU A 28 5.92 -30.39 2.10
C GLU A 28 5.72 -30.24 0.61
N VAL A 29 6.28 -29.19 -0.01
CA VAL A 29 6.23 -28.99 -1.47
C VAL A 29 6.86 -30.16 -2.20
N ARG A 30 8.02 -30.65 -1.71
CA ARG A 30 8.67 -31.83 -2.30
C ARG A 30 7.81 -33.09 -2.18
N ARG A 31 7.20 -33.34 -1.01
CA ARG A 31 6.29 -34.48 -0.83
C ARG A 31 5.03 -34.37 -1.69
N ALA A 32 4.48 -33.18 -1.86
CA ALA A 32 3.33 -32.94 -2.72
C ALA A 32 3.68 -33.24 -4.18
N ARG A 33 4.82 -32.76 -4.66
CA ARG A 33 5.32 -33.04 -6.00
C ARG A 33 5.58 -34.53 -6.24
N GLU A 34 6.21 -35.22 -5.28
CA GLU A 34 6.41 -36.68 -5.35
C GLU A 34 5.07 -37.45 -5.39
N ARG A 35 4.03 -36.98 -4.68
CA ARG A 35 2.68 -37.57 -4.77
C ARG A 35 2.05 -37.32 -6.13
N GLU A 36 2.13 -36.11 -6.67
CA GLU A 36 1.60 -35.80 -8.01
C GLU A 36 2.30 -36.61 -9.09
N GLU A 37 3.64 -36.70 -9.06
CA GLU A 37 4.42 -37.52 -10.00
C GLU A 37 4.06 -39.01 -9.87
N SER A 38 3.90 -39.53 -8.65
CA SER A 38 3.45 -40.92 -8.44
C SER A 38 2.00 -41.17 -8.89
N GLY A 39 1.13 -40.18 -8.75
CA GLY A 39 -0.26 -40.23 -9.22
C GLY A 39 -0.35 -40.24 -10.74
N ALA A 40 0.42 -39.36 -11.39
CA ALA A 40 0.54 -39.30 -12.84
C ALA A 40 1.11 -40.61 -13.41
N ALA A 41 2.17 -41.16 -12.81
CA ALA A 41 2.76 -42.44 -13.23
C ALA A 41 1.78 -43.61 -13.10
N ARG A 42 0.96 -43.66 -12.02
CA ARG A 42 -0.09 -44.67 -11.86
C ARG A 42 -1.19 -44.54 -12.90
N LEU A 43 -1.62 -43.32 -13.21
CA LEU A 43 -2.61 -43.05 -14.26
C LEU A 43 -2.08 -43.48 -15.62
N GLU A 44 -0.84 -43.12 -15.96
CA GLU A 44 -0.20 -43.53 -17.21
C GLU A 44 -0.09 -45.06 -17.32
N GLN A 45 0.29 -45.74 -16.23
CA GLN A 45 0.36 -47.20 -16.20
C GLN A 45 -1.02 -47.85 -16.39
N ASN A 46 -2.06 -47.33 -15.73
CA ASN A 46 -3.43 -47.83 -15.91
C ASN A 46 -3.92 -47.67 -17.37
N TYR A 47 -3.60 -46.55 -18.01
CA TYR A 47 -3.94 -46.35 -19.43
C TYR A 47 -3.16 -47.30 -20.35
N LYS A 48 -1.88 -47.55 -20.08
CA LYS A 48 -1.08 -48.54 -20.82
C LYS A 48 -1.65 -49.95 -20.67
N ASP A 49 -2.06 -50.32 -19.46
CA ASP A 49 -2.63 -51.64 -19.18
C ASP A 49 -4.02 -51.80 -19.84
N GLU A 50 -4.85 -50.76 -19.85
CA GLU A 50 -6.14 -50.77 -20.56
C GLU A 50 -5.99 -50.87 -22.08
N LEU A 51 -5.03 -50.14 -22.66
CA LEU A 51 -4.71 -50.24 -24.09
C LEU A 51 -4.20 -51.65 -24.44
N ALA A 52 -3.24 -52.17 -23.68
CA ALA A 52 -2.71 -53.52 -23.90
C ALA A 52 -3.75 -54.64 -23.72
N LYS A 53 -4.80 -54.39 -22.92
CA LYS A 53 -5.94 -55.30 -22.81
C LYS A 53 -6.84 -55.22 -24.05
N ARG A 54 -7.16 -54.02 -24.52
CA ARG A 54 -7.96 -53.83 -25.74
C ARG A 54 -7.27 -54.41 -26.97
N ASP A 55 -5.96 -54.24 -27.09
CA ASP A 55 -5.19 -54.81 -28.19
C ASP A 55 -5.25 -56.34 -28.19
N ARG A 56 -5.16 -56.97 -27.01
CA ARG A 56 -5.36 -58.42 -26.86
C ARG A 56 -6.77 -58.86 -27.24
N ASP A 57 -7.80 -58.15 -26.77
CA ASP A 57 -9.19 -58.47 -27.11
C ASP A 57 -9.46 -58.34 -28.63
N LEU A 58 -8.84 -57.33 -29.28
CA LEU A 58 -8.89 -57.17 -30.73
C LEU A 58 -8.13 -58.28 -31.47
N GLU A 59 -6.97 -58.68 -30.99
CA GLU A 59 -6.20 -59.78 -31.58
C GLU A 59 -6.94 -61.12 -31.47
N ASP A 60 -7.58 -61.38 -30.34
CA ASP A 60 -8.42 -62.57 -30.12
C ASP A 60 -9.65 -62.59 -31.02
N THR A 61 -10.32 -61.45 -31.22
CA THR A 61 -11.47 -61.36 -32.14
C THR A 61 -11.04 -61.57 -33.59
N VAL A 62 -9.91 -60.98 -34.03
CA VAL A 62 -9.35 -61.21 -35.37
C VAL A 62 -8.97 -62.68 -35.56
N ASN A 63 -8.35 -63.31 -34.56
CA ASN A 63 -7.98 -64.72 -34.62
C ASN A 63 -9.21 -65.65 -34.63
N SER A 64 -10.27 -65.30 -33.92
CA SER A 64 -11.56 -66.01 -33.95
C SER A 64 -12.20 -65.92 -35.34
N ILE A 65 -12.22 -64.73 -35.94
CA ILE A 65 -12.74 -64.52 -37.31
C ILE A 65 -11.93 -65.33 -38.32
N LYS A 66 -10.58 -65.30 -38.25
CA LYS A 66 -9.72 -66.10 -39.12
C LYS A 66 -10.00 -67.61 -38.98
N LYS A 67 -10.04 -68.14 -37.75
CA LYS A 67 -10.35 -69.56 -37.51
C LYS A 67 -11.74 -69.96 -38.05
N ASN A 68 -12.74 -69.10 -37.93
CA ASN A 68 -14.07 -69.38 -38.46
C ASN A 68 -14.09 -69.33 -39.99
N SER A 69 -13.39 -68.37 -40.60
CA SER A 69 -13.22 -68.29 -42.05
C SER A 69 -12.47 -69.52 -42.60
N ASP A 70 -11.37 -69.92 -41.97
CA ASP A 70 -10.60 -71.10 -42.37
C ASP A 70 -11.42 -72.39 -42.27
N ARG A 71 -12.25 -72.53 -41.22
CA ARG A 71 -13.18 -73.66 -41.09
C ARG A 71 -14.21 -73.67 -42.21
N TYR A 72 -14.78 -72.52 -42.55
CA TYR A 72 -15.75 -72.40 -43.62
C TYR A 72 -15.15 -72.74 -44.99
N VAL A 73 -13.97 -72.19 -45.29
CA VAL A 73 -13.22 -72.49 -46.54
C VAL A 73 -12.82 -73.97 -46.59
N ALA A 74 -12.42 -74.57 -45.46
CA ALA A 74 -12.12 -75.99 -45.41
C ALA A 74 -13.35 -76.87 -45.66
N SER A 75 -14.53 -76.51 -45.12
CA SER A 75 -15.77 -77.25 -45.40
C SER A 75 -16.23 -77.11 -46.84
N GLU A 76 -16.13 -75.91 -47.41
CA GLU A 76 -16.41 -75.67 -48.84
C GLU A 76 -15.51 -76.51 -49.74
N ARG A 77 -14.20 -76.53 -49.46
CA ARG A 77 -13.24 -77.37 -50.20
C ARG A 77 -13.53 -78.86 -50.05
N ALA A 78 -13.98 -79.31 -48.88
CA ALA A 78 -14.36 -80.71 -48.67
C ALA A 78 -15.62 -81.07 -49.46
N ASN A 79 -16.63 -80.20 -49.46
CA ASN A 79 -17.86 -80.38 -50.22
C ASN A 79 -17.58 -80.40 -51.74
N ALA A 80 -16.79 -79.44 -52.24
CA ALA A 80 -16.41 -79.39 -53.65
C ALA A 80 -15.63 -80.64 -54.09
N ARG A 81 -14.73 -81.17 -53.24
CA ARG A 81 -14.04 -82.45 -53.51
C ARG A 81 -15.01 -83.62 -53.56
N ALA A 82 -15.95 -83.69 -52.62
CA ALA A 82 -16.97 -84.74 -52.61
C ALA A 82 -17.86 -84.70 -53.86
N GLU A 83 -18.26 -83.50 -54.32
CA GLU A 83 -19.01 -83.33 -55.58
C GLU A 83 -18.20 -83.75 -56.80
N VAL A 84 -16.90 -83.39 -56.86
CA VAL A 84 -16.00 -83.81 -57.95
C VAL A 84 -15.83 -85.33 -57.96
N ASP A 85 -15.69 -85.97 -56.80
CA ASP A 85 -15.56 -87.42 -56.70
C ASP A 85 -16.87 -88.13 -57.05
N GLU A 86 -18.03 -87.57 -56.69
CA GLU A 86 -19.35 -88.06 -57.11
C GLU A 86 -19.54 -87.94 -58.62
N LEU A 87 -19.14 -86.81 -59.21
CA LEU A 87 -19.17 -86.59 -60.66
C LEU A 87 -18.22 -87.54 -61.39
N LYS A 88 -17.01 -87.78 -60.86
CA LYS A 88 -16.08 -88.79 -61.38
C LYS A 88 -16.65 -90.20 -61.33
N ALA A 89 -17.31 -90.57 -60.24
CA ALA A 89 -17.97 -91.87 -60.11
C ALA A 89 -19.14 -92.04 -61.10
N LYS A 90 -19.79 -90.94 -61.51
CA LYS A 90 -20.84 -90.95 -62.56
C LYS A 90 -20.28 -90.95 -63.99
N THR A 91 -19.07 -90.43 -64.21
CA THR A 91 -18.46 -90.28 -65.55
C THR A 91 -17.54 -91.43 -65.97
N TYR A 92 -16.94 -92.14 -65.00
CA TYR A 92 -15.96 -93.20 -65.25
C TYR A 92 -16.43 -94.53 -64.64
N ASP A 93 -16.26 -95.64 -65.35
CA ASP A 93 -16.41 -96.98 -64.76
C ASP A 93 -15.25 -97.28 -63.77
N ARG A 94 -15.36 -98.38 -63.02
CA ARG A 94 -14.39 -98.80 -62.00
C ARG A 94 -12.94 -98.96 -62.51
N ASN A 95 -12.72 -98.99 -63.83
CA ASN A 95 -11.45 -99.11 -64.52
C ASN A 95 -10.97 -97.79 -65.16
N GLY A 96 -11.62 -96.66 -64.88
CA GLY A 96 -11.21 -95.35 -65.39
C GLY A 96 -11.45 -95.15 -66.89
N ARG A 97 -12.31 -95.97 -67.51
CA ARG A 97 -12.65 -95.83 -68.94
C ARG A 97 -13.88 -94.94 -69.10
N TYR A 98 -13.76 -94.00 -70.02
CA TYR A 98 -14.83 -93.07 -70.39
C TYR A 98 -16.02 -93.81 -71.01
N ASN A 99 -17.21 -93.66 -70.42
CA ASN A 99 -18.45 -94.03 -71.11
C ASN A 99 -18.65 -93.12 -72.33
N SER A 100 -19.20 -93.64 -73.43
CA SER A 100 -19.25 -92.99 -74.76
C SER A 100 -20.03 -91.66 -74.84
N GLU A 101 -20.54 -91.14 -73.72
CA GLU A 101 -21.09 -89.78 -73.56
C GLU A 101 -20.03 -88.74 -73.11
N ALA A 102 -18.78 -89.19 -72.95
CA ALA A 102 -17.60 -88.46 -72.47
C ALA A 102 -17.37 -87.06 -73.07
N SER A 103 -17.60 -86.88 -74.38
CA SER A 103 -17.35 -85.58 -75.01
C SER A 103 -18.44 -84.56 -74.69
N ALA A 104 -19.66 -85.01 -74.38
CA ALA A 104 -20.74 -84.15 -73.92
C ALA A 104 -20.48 -83.71 -72.47
N LEU A 105 -20.06 -84.64 -71.61
CA LEU A 105 -19.70 -84.37 -70.22
C LEU A 105 -18.44 -83.51 -70.08
N ALA A 106 -17.42 -83.68 -70.92
CA ALA A 106 -16.23 -82.81 -70.93
C ALA A 106 -16.58 -81.36 -71.34
N ARG A 107 -17.53 -81.18 -72.28
CA ARG A 107 -18.07 -79.84 -72.59
C ARG A 107 -18.87 -79.27 -71.43
N GLN A 108 -19.67 -80.09 -70.77
CA GLN A 108 -20.46 -79.69 -69.61
C GLN A 108 -19.58 -79.34 -68.40
N LEU A 109 -18.45 -80.04 -68.21
CA LEU A 109 -17.42 -79.72 -67.21
C LEU A 109 -16.71 -78.41 -67.52
N ALA A 110 -16.29 -78.17 -68.76
CA ALA A 110 -15.69 -76.89 -69.15
C ALA A 110 -16.69 -75.71 -69.03
N GLU A 111 -17.98 -75.97 -69.24
CA GLU A 111 -19.05 -75.00 -69.05
C GLU A 111 -19.33 -74.77 -67.55
N GLN A 112 -19.25 -75.82 -66.72
CA GLN A 112 -19.29 -75.72 -65.26
C GLN A 112 -18.06 -75.03 -64.67
N GLU A 113 -16.86 -75.25 -65.18
CA GLU A 113 -15.64 -74.57 -64.74
C GLU A 113 -15.74 -73.06 -65.04
N ARG A 114 -16.21 -72.67 -66.23
CA ARG A 114 -16.50 -71.25 -66.53
C ARG A 114 -17.63 -70.69 -65.68
N ALA A 115 -18.65 -71.49 -65.37
CA ALA A 115 -19.71 -71.10 -64.44
C ALA A 115 -19.18 -70.92 -63.02
N HIS A 116 -18.24 -71.77 -62.58
CA HIS A 116 -17.57 -71.65 -61.29
C HIS A 116 -16.66 -70.43 -61.23
N GLU A 117 -15.86 -70.18 -62.26
CA GLU A 117 -14.97 -69.01 -62.34
C GLU A 117 -15.79 -67.70 -62.30
N THR A 118 -16.92 -67.65 -63.01
CA THR A 118 -17.85 -66.50 -62.92
C THR A 118 -18.57 -66.40 -61.58
N VAL A 119 -18.81 -67.50 -60.88
CA VAL A 119 -19.35 -67.50 -59.51
C VAL A 119 -18.28 -67.09 -58.49
N GLU A 120 -17.04 -67.53 -58.65
CA GLU A 120 -15.90 -67.12 -57.81
C GLU A 120 -15.64 -65.62 -57.97
N ASP A 121 -15.61 -65.10 -59.20
CA ASP A 121 -15.47 -63.66 -59.44
C ASP A 121 -16.65 -62.89 -58.82
N ARG A 122 -17.89 -63.35 -59.00
CA ARG A 122 -19.05 -62.74 -58.32
C ARG A 122 -18.96 -62.80 -56.80
N ASN A 123 -18.47 -63.90 -56.24
CA ASN A 123 -18.28 -64.04 -54.81
C ASN A 123 -17.14 -63.16 -54.30
N ARG A 124 -16.08 -62.96 -55.10
CA ARG A 124 -14.98 -62.04 -54.81
C ARG A 124 -15.45 -60.60 -54.84
N THR A 125 -16.25 -60.22 -55.84
CA THR A 125 -16.89 -58.90 -55.90
C THR A 125 -17.83 -58.69 -54.72
N ARG A 126 -18.66 -59.69 -54.38
CA ARG A 126 -19.54 -59.63 -53.18
C ARG A 126 -18.77 -59.58 -51.87
N MET A 127 -17.62 -60.26 -51.76
CA MET A 127 -16.74 -60.16 -50.59
C MET A 127 -16.14 -58.77 -50.48
N ASN A 128 -15.67 -58.19 -51.60
CA ASN A 128 -15.15 -56.83 -51.63
C ASN A 128 -16.25 -55.81 -51.31
N GLU A 129 -17.44 -55.96 -51.88
CA GLU A 129 -18.61 -55.12 -51.58
C GLU A 129 -19.03 -55.25 -50.11
N ALA A 130 -19.06 -56.47 -49.55
CA ALA A 130 -19.36 -56.70 -48.14
C ALA A 130 -18.27 -56.13 -47.21
N GLN A 131 -17.01 -56.16 -47.63
CA GLN A 131 -15.88 -55.58 -46.89
C GLN A 131 -15.91 -54.04 -46.97
N GLU A 132 -16.27 -53.46 -48.12
CA GLU A 132 -16.51 -52.02 -48.27
C GLU A 132 -17.73 -51.57 -47.46
N ASP A 133 -18.84 -52.31 -47.47
CA ASP A 133 -20.03 -52.01 -46.67
C ASP A 133 -19.75 -52.17 -45.17
N SER A 134 -18.96 -53.16 -44.77
CA SER A 134 -18.50 -53.28 -43.39
C SER A 134 -17.61 -52.10 -42.99
N SER A 135 -16.71 -51.67 -43.87
CA SER A 135 -15.81 -50.52 -43.64
C SER A 135 -16.61 -49.23 -43.54
N ARG A 136 -17.59 -49.02 -44.42
CA ARG A 136 -18.53 -47.89 -44.36
C ARG A 136 -19.35 -47.90 -43.08
N ARG A 137 -19.88 -49.05 -42.65
CA ARG A 137 -20.61 -49.15 -41.38
C ARG A 137 -19.71 -48.83 -40.18
N THR A 138 -18.44 -49.25 -40.21
CA THR A 138 -17.51 -48.89 -39.13
C THR A 138 -17.17 -47.41 -39.15
N GLU A 139 -17.02 -46.78 -40.31
CA GLU A 139 -16.83 -45.33 -40.43
C GLU A 139 -18.07 -44.52 -40.02
N GLU A 140 -19.27 -44.99 -40.37
CA GLU A 140 -20.54 -44.40 -39.95
C GLU A 140 -20.72 -44.50 -38.44
N LEU A 141 -20.44 -45.66 -37.84
CA LEU A 141 -20.44 -45.82 -36.39
C LEU A 141 -19.40 -44.93 -35.72
N HIS A 142 -18.21 -44.77 -36.32
CA HIS A 142 -17.19 -43.86 -35.80
C HIS A 142 -17.65 -42.41 -35.84
N LYS A 143 -18.24 -41.97 -36.95
CA LYS A 143 -18.84 -40.63 -37.09
C LYS A 143 -19.99 -40.40 -36.12
N GLU A 144 -20.84 -41.41 -35.91
CA GLU A 144 -21.94 -41.31 -34.95
C GLU A 144 -21.40 -41.20 -33.51
N TYR A 145 -20.33 -41.93 -33.20
CA TYR A 145 -19.62 -41.81 -31.92
C TYR A 145 -18.96 -40.44 -31.73
N GLU A 146 -18.30 -39.92 -32.76
CA GLU A 146 -17.71 -38.57 -32.74
C GLU A 146 -18.78 -37.50 -32.54
N GLY A 147 -19.90 -37.58 -33.26
CA GLY A 147 -21.02 -36.66 -33.09
C GLY A 147 -21.66 -36.73 -31.70
N LYS A 148 -21.79 -37.94 -31.12
CA LYS A 148 -22.25 -38.11 -29.73
C LYS A 148 -21.25 -37.53 -28.71
N LEU A 149 -19.95 -37.69 -28.95
CA LEU A 149 -18.89 -37.11 -28.14
C LEU A 149 -18.89 -35.59 -28.21
N GLU A 150 -18.99 -35.01 -29.40
CA GLU A 150 -19.08 -33.56 -29.58
C GLU A 150 -20.32 -32.99 -28.90
N LYS A 151 -21.47 -33.65 -29.02
CA LYS A 151 -22.72 -33.25 -28.35
C LYS A 151 -22.62 -33.33 -26.82
N ALA A 152 -21.97 -34.37 -26.29
CA ALA A 152 -21.69 -34.47 -24.85
C ALA A 152 -20.71 -33.38 -24.38
N VAL A 153 -19.73 -33.02 -25.21
CA VAL A 153 -18.76 -31.94 -24.92
C VAL A 153 -19.43 -30.55 -24.96
N THR A 154 -20.37 -30.32 -25.88
CA THR A 154 -21.12 -29.06 -25.95
C THR A 154 -22.12 -28.94 -24.79
N ASP A 155 -22.83 -30.02 -24.45
CA ASP A 155 -23.73 -30.06 -23.31
C ASP A 155 -22.99 -29.86 -21.97
N THR A 156 -21.79 -30.46 -21.82
CA THR A 156 -20.93 -30.21 -20.66
C THR A 156 -20.39 -28.78 -20.63
N ARG A 157 -19.98 -28.21 -21.77
CA ARG A 157 -19.60 -26.78 -21.84
C ARG A 157 -20.75 -25.87 -21.41
N LYS A 158 -21.98 -26.16 -21.86
CA LYS A 158 -23.17 -25.39 -21.50
C LYS A 158 -23.49 -25.51 -20.01
N SER A 159 -23.43 -26.72 -19.46
CA SER A 159 -23.62 -26.97 -18.02
C SER A 159 -22.54 -26.29 -17.17
N ILE A 160 -21.28 -26.32 -17.62
CA ILE A 160 -20.17 -25.60 -16.97
C ILE A 160 -20.45 -24.10 -17.00
N LEU A 161 -20.81 -23.53 -18.16
CA LEU A 161 -21.16 -22.11 -18.29
C LEU A 161 -22.28 -21.69 -17.33
N GLU A 162 -23.39 -22.45 -17.30
CA GLU A 162 -24.51 -22.19 -16.40
C GLU A 162 -24.13 -22.32 -14.91
N SER A 163 -23.25 -23.28 -14.57
CA SER A 163 -22.75 -23.43 -13.19
C SER A 163 -21.76 -22.33 -12.81
N THR A 164 -20.90 -21.91 -13.74
CA THR A 164 -19.92 -20.83 -13.53
C THR A 164 -20.60 -19.47 -13.38
N GLY A 165 -21.68 -19.23 -14.14
CA GLY A 165 -22.53 -18.04 -13.98
C GLY A 165 -23.14 -17.95 -12.59
N LYS A 166 -23.73 -19.04 -12.08
CA LYS A 166 -24.30 -19.10 -10.72
C LYS A 166 -23.25 -18.93 -9.63
N THR A 167 -22.08 -19.57 -9.75
CA THR A 167 -20.98 -19.35 -8.79
C THR A 167 -20.37 -17.94 -8.89
N SER A 168 -20.43 -17.28 -10.04
CA SER A 168 -19.98 -15.90 -10.20
C SER A 168 -20.94 -14.93 -9.52
N GLU A 169 -22.25 -15.18 -9.58
CA GLU A 169 -23.27 -14.39 -8.87
C GLU A 169 -23.15 -14.59 -7.34
N GLU A 170 -22.95 -15.82 -6.87
CA GLU A 170 -22.70 -16.11 -5.45
C GLU A 170 -21.39 -15.47 -4.96
N ARG A 171 -20.31 -15.51 -5.76
CA ARG A 171 -19.04 -14.81 -5.45
C ARG A 171 -19.21 -13.29 -5.42
N ASN A 172 -20.05 -12.72 -6.27
CA ASN A 172 -20.32 -11.28 -6.23
C ASN A 172 -21.06 -10.89 -4.95
N HIS A 173 -22.02 -11.70 -4.50
CA HIS A 173 -22.70 -11.48 -3.23
C HIS A 173 -21.77 -11.68 -2.00
N GLU A 174 -20.89 -12.66 -2.04
CA GLU A 174 -19.92 -12.91 -0.97
C GLU A 174 -18.83 -11.81 -0.91
N ASN A 175 -18.40 -11.30 -2.07
CA ASN A 175 -17.52 -10.13 -2.18
C ASN A 175 -18.19 -8.85 -1.69
N GLU A 176 -19.48 -8.67 -1.93
CA GLU A 176 -20.24 -7.52 -1.44
C GLU A 176 -20.40 -7.55 0.08
N ASN A 177 -20.64 -8.74 0.65
CA ASN A 177 -20.71 -8.95 2.10
C ASN A 177 -19.34 -8.74 2.78
N THR A 178 -18.26 -9.26 2.22
CA THR A 178 -16.90 -9.04 2.76
C THR A 178 -16.48 -7.58 2.63
N ARG A 179 -16.88 -6.87 1.57
CA ARG A 179 -16.66 -5.42 1.44
C ARG A 179 -17.41 -4.64 2.53
N LEU A 180 -18.65 -5.02 2.83
CA LEU A 180 -19.44 -4.43 3.93
C LEU A 180 -18.83 -4.72 5.32
N GLU A 181 -18.28 -5.91 5.56
CA GLU A 181 -17.57 -6.23 6.80
C GLU A 181 -16.25 -5.47 6.95
N ILE A 182 -15.47 -5.36 5.87
CA ILE A 182 -14.24 -4.58 5.84
C ILE A 182 -14.55 -3.11 6.13
N GLN A 183 -15.61 -2.56 5.53
CA GLN A 183 -16.05 -1.19 5.77
C GLN A 183 -16.47 -0.98 7.23
N LYS A 184 -17.24 -1.89 7.83
CA LYS A 184 -17.57 -1.85 9.26
C LYS A 184 -16.33 -1.93 10.16
N ARG A 185 -15.28 -2.67 9.77
CA ARG A 185 -13.99 -2.73 10.47
C ARG A 185 -13.23 -1.40 10.39
N TYR A 186 -13.21 -0.75 9.22
CA TYR A 186 -12.62 0.57 9.07
C TYR A 186 -13.35 1.62 9.89
N ASP A 187 -14.69 1.64 9.85
CA ASP A 187 -15.51 2.55 10.65
C ASP A 187 -15.31 2.35 12.17
N LYS A 188 -15.00 1.12 12.60
CA LYS A 188 -14.65 0.82 13.99
C LYS A 188 -13.25 1.30 14.34
N MET A 189 -12.25 1.04 13.49
CA MET A 189 -10.88 1.54 13.69
C MET A 189 -10.84 3.08 13.72
N ASP A 190 -11.59 3.74 12.85
CA ASP A 190 -11.64 5.21 12.83
C ASP A 190 -12.27 5.77 14.11
N ARG A 191 -13.30 5.11 14.66
CA ARG A 191 -13.85 5.46 15.98
C ARG A 191 -12.83 5.28 17.10
N GLU A 192 -12.15 4.13 17.15
CA GLU A 192 -11.11 3.85 18.14
C GLU A 192 -9.94 4.84 18.03
N ARG A 193 -9.56 5.23 16.82
CA ARG A 193 -8.49 6.20 16.56
C ARG A 193 -8.90 7.62 16.96
N ILE A 194 -10.15 8.01 16.73
CA ILE A 194 -10.70 9.29 17.21
C ILE A 194 -10.73 9.32 18.74
N GLU A 195 -11.13 8.22 19.39
CA GLU A 195 -11.10 8.09 20.85
C GLU A 195 -9.67 8.14 21.41
N GLU A 196 -8.71 7.48 20.75
CA GLU A 196 -7.30 7.50 21.13
C GLU A 196 -6.68 8.89 20.99
N VAL A 197 -6.95 9.59 19.88
CA VAL A 197 -6.50 10.98 19.66
C VAL A 197 -7.13 11.92 20.70
N ASN A 198 -8.41 11.74 21.03
CA ASN A 198 -9.06 12.51 22.09
C ASN A 198 -8.46 12.23 23.48
N MET A 199 -8.06 10.97 23.75
CA MET A 199 -7.36 10.60 24.98
C MET A 199 -5.96 11.21 25.04
N GLN A 200 -5.21 11.17 23.93
CA GLN A 200 -3.89 11.81 23.84
C GLN A 200 -4.01 13.33 24.01
N ARG A 201 -5.00 13.96 23.38
CA ARG A 201 -5.29 15.39 23.55
C ARG A 201 -5.60 15.75 25.00
N ARG A 202 -6.40 14.96 25.72
CA ARG A 202 -6.66 15.17 27.16
C ARG A 202 -5.40 15.01 28.01
N ARG A 203 -4.50 14.07 27.66
CA ARG A 203 -3.20 13.91 28.33
C ARG A 203 -2.27 15.09 28.07
N PHE A 204 -2.24 15.59 26.83
CA PHE A 204 -1.49 16.80 26.48
C PHE A 204 -2.04 18.05 27.16
N GLU A 205 -3.36 18.24 27.20
CA GLU A 205 -4.00 19.36 27.93
C GLU A 205 -3.71 19.27 29.44
N ALA A 206 -3.73 18.07 30.03
CA ALA A 206 -3.36 17.87 31.43
C ALA A 206 -1.87 18.18 31.71
N ALA A 207 -0.97 17.69 30.85
CA ALA A 207 0.47 17.98 30.96
C ALA A 207 0.77 19.46 30.74
N TYR A 208 0.08 20.11 29.80
CA TYR A 208 0.23 21.53 29.54
C TYR A 208 -0.22 22.37 30.74
N GLY A 209 -1.37 22.05 31.32
CA GLY A 209 -1.85 22.68 32.55
C GLY A 209 -1.00 22.41 33.80
N GLU A 210 -0.17 21.37 33.79
CA GLU A 210 0.83 21.11 34.83
C GLU A 210 2.10 21.94 34.59
N THR A 211 2.56 22.04 33.34
CA THR A 211 3.69 22.93 32.97
C THR A 211 3.39 24.41 33.16
N GLU A 212 2.14 24.83 32.95
CA GLU A 212 1.71 26.22 33.17
C GLU A 212 1.73 26.57 34.67
N ARG A 213 1.25 25.65 35.53
CA ARG A 213 1.37 25.78 36.99
C ARG A 213 2.83 25.78 37.46
N ASP A 214 3.68 24.96 36.85
CA ASP A 214 5.11 24.93 37.13
C ASP A 214 5.81 26.24 36.70
N GLN A 215 5.43 26.82 35.56
CA GLN A 215 5.92 28.13 35.14
C GLN A 215 5.42 29.26 36.05
N GLU A 216 4.16 29.22 36.50
CA GLU A 216 3.65 30.15 37.50
C GLU A 216 4.42 30.04 38.83
N HIS A 217 4.72 28.82 39.28
CA HIS A 217 5.54 28.60 40.46
C HIS A 217 6.99 29.09 40.29
N ARG A 218 7.60 28.87 39.12
CA ARG A 218 8.95 29.37 38.83
C ARG A 218 9.01 30.89 38.71
N THR A 219 8.02 31.50 38.07
CA THR A 219 7.93 32.96 37.94
C THR A 219 7.68 33.61 39.29
N LYS A 220 6.80 33.03 40.13
CA LYS A 220 6.60 33.46 41.51
C LYS A 220 7.86 33.29 42.37
N GLY A 221 8.56 32.17 42.24
CA GLY A 221 9.84 31.93 42.91
C GLY A 221 10.95 32.90 42.47
N LEU A 222 11.01 33.24 41.19
CA LEU A 222 11.90 34.27 40.63
C LEU A 222 11.55 35.68 41.12
N LEU A 223 10.26 35.99 41.26
CA LEU A 223 9.80 37.25 41.82
C LEU A 223 10.18 37.36 43.30
N GLU A 224 9.99 36.30 44.08
CA GLU A 224 10.38 36.24 45.49
C GLU A 224 11.90 36.32 45.68
N THR A 225 12.70 35.67 44.82
CA THR A 225 14.17 35.78 44.87
C THR A 225 14.67 37.14 44.40
N SER A 226 14.07 37.73 43.36
CA SER A 226 14.35 39.10 42.94
C SER A 226 14.01 40.12 44.03
N GLN A 227 12.88 39.93 44.71
CA GLN A 227 12.46 40.77 45.82
C GLN A 227 13.38 40.62 47.03
N LYS A 228 13.81 39.40 47.37
CA LYS A 228 14.84 39.15 48.39
C LYS A 228 16.18 39.79 48.01
N MET A 229 16.62 39.65 46.76
CA MET A 229 17.85 40.29 46.26
C MET A 229 17.78 41.82 46.34
N LEU A 230 16.64 42.43 45.98
CA LEU A 230 16.41 43.86 46.12
C LEU A 230 16.41 44.30 47.59
N GLN A 231 15.89 43.47 48.49
CA GLN A 231 15.87 43.74 49.92
C GLN A 231 17.26 43.60 50.53
N THR A 232 18.02 42.55 50.20
CA THR A 232 19.43 42.40 50.61
C THR A 232 20.28 43.54 50.06
N ARG A 233 20.06 43.98 48.82
CA ARG A 233 20.78 45.10 48.23
C ARG A 233 20.43 46.42 48.93
N ARG A 234 19.18 46.63 49.32
CA ARG A 234 18.78 47.78 50.17
C ARG A 234 19.42 47.72 51.54
N ASP A 235 19.45 46.55 52.18
CA ASP A 235 20.08 46.38 53.50
C ASP A 235 21.60 46.60 53.42
N ASP A 236 22.24 46.16 52.34
CA ASP A 236 23.67 46.37 52.10
C ASP A 236 23.98 47.83 51.77
N ASP A 237 23.15 48.49 50.95
CA ASP A 237 23.25 49.93 50.67
C ASP A 237 23.01 50.74 51.95
N GLN A 238 22.08 50.33 52.80
CA GLN A 238 21.82 50.97 54.08
C GLN A 238 22.98 50.76 55.07
N LYS A 239 23.53 49.54 55.18
CA LYS A 239 24.75 49.27 55.96
C LYS A 239 25.97 50.00 55.41
N ARG A 240 26.02 50.25 54.11
CA ARG A 240 27.07 51.04 53.46
C ARG A 240 26.90 52.51 53.78
N ILE A 241 25.68 53.06 53.71
CA ILE A 241 25.36 54.42 54.13
C ILE A 241 25.64 54.59 55.63
N GLU A 242 25.32 53.62 56.48
CA GLU A 242 25.64 53.62 57.92
C GLU A 242 27.16 53.58 58.16
N ARG A 243 27.91 52.80 57.37
CA ARG A 243 29.37 52.78 57.43
C ARG A 243 29.98 54.08 56.94
N ASP A 244 29.44 54.65 55.87
CA ASP A 244 29.91 55.90 55.29
C ASP A 244 29.54 57.09 56.18
N THR A 245 28.38 57.07 56.85
CA THR A 245 28.01 58.08 57.85
C THR A 245 28.80 57.92 59.15
N LYS A 246 29.10 56.69 59.60
CA LYS A 246 30.05 56.45 60.71
C LYS A 246 31.45 56.92 60.35
N ARG A 247 31.94 56.62 59.15
CA ARG A 247 33.23 57.15 58.66
C ARG A 247 33.21 58.66 58.51
N LEU A 248 32.09 59.26 58.11
CA LEU A 248 31.96 60.72 58.00
C LEU A 248 31.91 61.37 59.39
N THR A 249 31.25 60.75 60.37
CA THR A 249 31.24 61.24 61.76
C THR A 249 32.59 61.05 62.44
N GLU A 250 33.24 59.90 62.26
CA GLU A 250 34.64 59.67 62.70
C GLU A 250 35.61 60.60 61.98
N SER A 251 35.39 60.88 60.68
CA SER A 251 36.15 61.86 59.90
C SER A 251 35.92 63.27 60.44
N HIS A 252 34.70 63.67 60.78
CA HIS A 252 34.43 64.99 61.35
C HIS A 252 34.93 65.14 62.80
N GLU A 253 34.94 64.07 63.61
CA GLU A 253 35.60 64.06 64.93
C GLU A 253 37.13 64.15 64.79
N ASN A 254 37.69 63.47 63.80
CA ASN A 254 39.12 63.55 63.51
C ASN A 254 39.49 64.90 62.87
N GLU A 255 38.63 65.47 62.03
CA GLU A 255 38.81 66.78 61.39
C GLU A 255 38.64 67.91 62.41
N THR A 256 37.75 67.81 63.40
CA THR A 256 37.71 68.76 64.52
C THR A 256 38.90 68.64 65.46
N LYS A 257 39.46 67.44 65.66
CA LYS A 257 40.75 67.25 66.35
C LYS A 257 41.93 67.78 65.52
N LEU A 258 41.90 67.57 64.20
CA LEU A 258 42.94 67.98 63.27
C LEU A 258 42.92 69.49 63.04
N LEU A 259 41.77 70.14 62.92
CA LEU A 259 41.62 71.59 62.83
C LEU A 259 42.11 72.29 64.11
N ARG A 260 41.94 71.67 65.30
CA ARG A 260 42.58 72.15 66.54
C ARG A 260 44.11 72.03 66.49
N SER A 261 44.66 71.04 65.79
CA SER A 261 46.11 70.89 65.59
C SER A 261 46.67 71.70 64.40
N GLN A 262 45.86 71.97 63.36
CA GLN A 262 46.25 72.69 62.14
C GLN A 262 46.22 74.20 62.33
N VAL A 263 45.41 74.74 63.25
CA VAL A 263 45.56 76.14 63.72
C VAL A 263 46.93 76.37 64.38
N SER A 264 47.58 75.33 64.92
CA SER A 264 48.95 75.38 65.45
C SER A 264 50.04 75.14 64.39
N LEU A 265 49.69 74.63 63.19
CA LEU A 265 50.66 74.18 62.17
C LEU A 265 50.61 75.00 60.87
N LEU A 266 49.55 75.79 60.66
CA LEU A 266 49.40 76.74 59.55
C LEU A 266 50.27 78.01 59.67
N ALA A 267 51.12 78.10 60.70
CA ALA A 267 52.15 79.14 60.82
C ALA A 267 53.39 78.86 59.94
N ASP A 268 53.64 77.62 59.49
CA ASP A 268 54.96 77.25 58.92
C ASP A 268 54.94 76.62 57.50
N GLN A 269 53.81 76.42 56.81
CA GLN A 269 53.78 75.67 55.53
C GLN A 269 53.23 76.43 54.32
N GLY A 270 53.63 77.70 54.16
CA GLY A 270 53.28 78.53 53.02
C GLY A 270 54.14 78.39 51.75
N LYS A 271 55.08 77.43 51.63
CA LYS A 271 56.08 77.45 50.53
C LYS A 271 56.17 76.28 49.56
N ASP A 272 55.49 75.13 49.76
CA ASP A 272 55.62 73.97 48.84
C ASP A 272 54.35 73.56 48.07
N TYR A 273 53.26 74.33 48.16
CA TYR A 273 51.93 73.93 47.68
C TYR A 273 51.76 73.80 46.14
N VAL A 274 52.65 74.37 45.33
CA VAL A 274 52.44 74.44 43.87
C VAL A 274 53.06 73.25 43.12
N LYS A 275 54.07 72.56 43.67
CA LYS A 275 54.75 71.46 42.97
C LYS A 275 54.07 70.09 43.18
N GLY A 276 53.57 69.81 44.40
CA GLY A 276 52.87 68.54 44.70
C GLY A 276 51.48 68.42 44.07
N LYS A 277 50.81 69.54 43.75
CA LYS A 277 49.47 69.52 43.14
C LYS A 277 49.50 69.04 41.69
N ALA A 278 50.57 69.33 40.93
CA ALA A 278 50.70 68.86 39.55
C ALA A 278 51.03 67.36 39.47
N GLU A 279 51.91 66.87 40.36
CA GLU A 279 52.28 65.45 40.44
C GLU A 279 51.13 64.59 40.97
N GLY A 280 50.40 65.05 42.00
CA GLY A 280 49.22 64.34 42.52
C GLY A 280 48.04 64.29 41.55
N VAL A 281 47.82 65.34 40.75
CA VAL A 281 46.80 65.31 39.69
C VAL A 281 47.19 64.36 38.57
N SER A 282 48.46 64.33 38.16
CA SER A 282 48.95 63.37 37.15
C SER A 282 48.83 61.92 37.62
N GLU A 283 49.13 61.63 38.88
CA GLU A 283 49.05 60.29 39.45
C GLU A 283 47.59 59.83 39.63
N ALA A 284 46.71 60.74 40.08
CA ALA A 284 45.28 60.47 40.18
C ALA A 284 44.62 60.22 38.81
N VAL A 285 45.01 60.97 37.77
CA VAL A 285 44.54 60.74 36.40
C VAL A 285 45.00 59.37 35.90
N LYS A 286 46.26 59.00 36.15
CA LYS A 286 46.80 57.70 35.74
C LYS A 286 46.08 56.53 36.42
N GLN A 287 45.83 56.62 37.73
CA GLN A 287 45.04 55.62 38.45
C GLN A 287 43.61 55.51 37.91
N TYR A 288 42.96 56.64 37.58
CA TYR A 288 41.64 56.62 36.96
C TYR A 288 41.63 55.99 35.57
N GLU A 289 42.67 56.24 34.76
CA GLU A 289 42.81 55.62 33.44
C GLU A 289 43.05 54.12 33.54
N ASP A 290 43.89 53.67 34.47
CA ASP A 290 44.14 52.25 34.72
C ASP A 290 42.88 51.54 35.24
N ASP A 291 42.18 52.13 36.21
CA ASP A 291 40.89 51.63 36.72
C ASP A 291 39.80 51.57 35.63
N TRP A 292 39.81 52.52 34.70
CA TRP A 292 38.87 52.53 33.58
C TRP A 292 39.22 51.44 32.57
N ARG A 293 40.50 51.27 32.24
CA ARG A 293 40.97 50.18 31.36
C ARG A 293 40.66 48.82 31.94
N ASP A 294 40.87 48.61 33.24
CA ASP A 294 40.55 47.36 33.92
C ASP A 294 39.05 47.10 33.94
N ARG A 295 38.22 48.12 34.16
CA ARG A 295 36.76 47.99 34.05
C ARG A 295 36.32 47.63 32.64
N VAL A 296 36.87 48.27 31.61
CA VAL A 296 36.59 47.95 30.21
C VAL A 296 37.04 46.54 29.85
N LYS A 297 38.19 46.09 30.36
CA LYS A 297 38.68 44.73 30.16
C LYS A 297 37.80 43.69 30.87
N MET A 298 37.37 43.98 32.10
CA MET A 298 36.45 43.11 32.84
C MET A 298 35.09 42.99 32.15
N THR A 299 34.53 44.10 31.65
CA THR A 299 33.25 44.06 30.90
C THR A 299 33.41 43.34 29.57
N ALA A 300 34.49 43.57 28.83
CA ALA A 300 34.78 42.85 27.59
C ALA A 300 34.89 41.34 27.82
N ASN A 301 35.65 40.91 28.84
CA ASN A 301 35.77 39.50 29.22
C ASN A 301 34.43 38.90 29.66
N ALA A 302 33.59 39.67 30.38
CA ALA A 302 32.26 39.22 30.78
C ALA A 302 31.35 38.98 29.56
N TYR A 303 31.37 39.90 28.58
CA TYR A 303 30.62 39.71 27.33
C TYR A 303 31.16 38.55 26.50
N GLU A 304 32.47 38.37 26.43
CA GLU A 304 33.07 37.26 25.70
C GLU A 304 32.69 35.90 26.31
N ASN A 305 32.68 35.81 27.65
CA ASN A 305 32.20 34.63 28.38
C ASN A 305 30.68 34.39 28.20
N GLU A 306 29.88 35.46 28.16
CA GLU A 306 28.44 35.35 27.90
C GLU A 306 28.18 34.86 26.46
N ILE A 307 28.91 35.40 25.48
CA ILE A 307 28.86 34.97 24.08
C ILE A 307 29.30 33.50 23.95
N SER A 308 30.37 33.08 24.62
CA SER A 308 30.81 31.68 24.57
C SER A 308 29.77 30.75 25.20
N SER A 309 29.20 31.14 26.35
CA SER A 309 28.13 30.36 27.01
C SER A 309 26.89 30.22 26.12
N LEU A 310 26.46 31.31 25.45
CA LEU A 310 25.33 31.28 24.52
C LEU A 310 25.63 30.42 23.29
N LYS A 311 26.84 30.47 22.74
CA LYS A 311 27.26 29.59 21.65
C LYS A 311 27.25 28.12 22.05
N ASP A 312 27.72 27.80 23.25
CA ASP A 312 27.68 26.42 23.75
C ASP A 312 26.26 25.93 24.03
N GLN A 313 25.38 26.81 24.52
CA GLN A 313 23.96 26.51 24.68
C GLN A 313 23.29 26.26 23.32
N ALA A 314 23.57 27.08 22.31
CA ALA A 314 23.07 26.89 20.95
C ALA A 314 23.56 25.58 20.33
N LYS A 315 24.85 25.23 20.49
CA LYS A 315 25.38 23.93 20.04
C LYS A 315 24.69 22.75 20.74
N LYS A 316 24.44 22.85 22.04
CA LYS A 316 23.72 21.81 22.80
C LYS A 316 22.28 21.65 22.32
N SER A 317 21.58 22.77 22.04
CA SER A 317 20.23 22.70 21.46
C SER A 317 20.23 22.11 20.06
N ASP A 318 21.20 22.46 19.21
CA ASP A 318 21.30 21.91 17.86
C ASP A 318 21.57 20.40 17.88
N ILE A 319 22.45 19.92 18.77
CA ILE A 319 22.68 18.48 18.97
C ILE A 319 21.39 17.80 19.43
N TYR A 320 20.66 18.40 20.38
CA TYR A 320 19.39 17.85 20.86
C TYR A 320 18.34 17.77 19.76
N PHE A 321 18.13 18.85 18.99
CA PHE A 321 17.16 18.86 17.88
C PHE A 321 17.56 17.90 16.76
N ASN A 322 18.85 17.78 16.44
CA ASN A 322 19.33 16.80 15.47
C ASN A 322 19.08 15.37 15.96
N HIS A 323 19.34 15.08 17.23
CA HIS A 323 19.03 13.76 17.82
C HIS A 323 17.53 13.48 17.75
N LEU A 324 16.68 14.43 18.18
CA LEU A 324 15.23 14.28 18.16
C LEU A 324 14.69 14.08 16.74
N ASN A 325 15.24 14.81 15.75
CA ASN A 325 14.87 14.66 14.35
C ASN A 325 15.30 13.29 13.79
N THR A 326 16.51 12.84 14.14
CA THR A 326 17.01 11.51 13.73
C THR A 326 16.19 10.39 14.33
N GLU A 327 15.79 10.53 15.60
CA GLU A 327 14.92 9.58 16.30
C GLU A 327 13.51 9.58 15.70
N SER A 328 12.94 10.75 15.40
CA SER A 328 11.66 10.87 14.68
C SER A 328 11.69 10.23 13.29
N LEU A 329 12.79 10.38 12.54
CA LEU A 329 12.97 9.71 11.25
C LEU A 329 13.07 8.20 11.42
N ARG A 330 13.83 7.71 12.41
CA ARG A 330 13.89 6.27 12.73
C ARG A 330 12.53 5.69 13.11
N ASP A 331 11.73 6.41 13.89
CA ASP A 331 10.38 5.98 14.26
C ASP A 331 9.45 5.93 13.04
N LYS A 332 9.55 6.90 12.13
CA LYS A 332 8.81 6.90 10.86
C LYS A 332 9.25 5.72 9.98
N ASP A 333 10.54 5.48 9.84
CA ASP A 333 11.07 4.35 9.08
C ASP A 333 10.63 3.01 9.68
N ALA A 334 10.67 2.86 11.00
CA ALA A 334 10.17 1.68 11.71
C ALA A 334 8.66 1.49 11.52
N TYR A 335 7.89 2.57 11.51
CA TYR A 335 6.45 2.53 11.21
C TYR A 335 6.19 2.08 9.76
N PHE A 336 6.89 2.64 8.78
CA PHE A 336 6.74 2.23 7.38
C PHE A 336 7.19 0.79 7.14
N ALA A 337 8.28 0.35 7.77
CA ALA A 337 8.72 -1.04 7.72
C ALA A 337 7.65 -1.99 8.29
N LYS A 338 7.01 -1.65 9.42
CA LYS A 338 5.88 -2.42 9.97
C LYS A 338 4.67 -2.43 9.06
N LEU A 339 4.35 -1.29 8.44
CA LEU A 339 3.23 -1.18 7.49
C LEU A 339 3.46 -2.06 6.25
N LEU A 340 4.66 -2.01 5.66
CA LEU A 340 5.04 -2.84 4.53
C LEU A 340 5.07 -4.32 4.89
N ALA A 341 5.61 -4.69 6.07
CA ALA A 341 5.59 -6.07 6.54
C ALA A 341 4.16 -6.59 6.71
N ARG A 342 3.26 -5.77 7.27
CA ARG A 342 1.84 -6.11 7.41
C ARG A 342 1.18 -6.28 6.04
N GLN A 343 1.43 -5.37 5.09
CA GLN A 343 0.86 -5.43 3.75
C GLN A 343 1.37 -6.65 2.95
N GLY A 344 2.64 -7.02 3.15
CA GLY A 344 3.22 -8.25 2.61
C GLY A 344 2.57 -9.51 3.20
N LEU A 345 2.35 -9.53 4.52
CA LEU A 345 1.71 -10.64 5.21
C LEU A 345 0.22 -10.78 4.82
N GLU A 346 -0.50 -9.67 4.67
CA GLU A 346 -1.88 -9.65 4.16
C GLU A 346 -1.95 -10.13 2.70
N SER A 347 -1.00 -9.74 1.84
CA SER A 347 -0.92 -10.26 0.47
C SER A 347 -0.66 -11.76 0.44
N HIS A 348 0.30 -12.24 1.24
CA HIS A 348 0.60 -13.66 1.34
C HIS A 348 -0.59 -14.47 1.87
N GLN A 349 -1.33 -13.96 2.86
CA GLN A 349 -2.57 -14.58 3.34
C GLN A 349 -3.65 -14.65 2.26
N ARG A 350 -3.80 -13.59 1.45
CA ARG A 350 -4.74 -13.59 0.31
C ARG A 350 -4.32 -14.61 -0.74
N GLU A 351 -3.04 -14.64 -1.10
CA GLU A 351 -2.51 -15.61 -2.06
C GLU A 351 -2.72 -17.05 -1.58
N LYS A 352 -2.40 -17.34 -0.31
CA LYS A 352 -2.67 -18.65 0.31
C LYS A 352 -4.16 -18.99 0.36
N SER A 353 -5.02 -18.01 0.59
CA SER A 353 -6.48 -18.23 0.56
C SER A 353 -6.97 -18.56 -0.87
N LEU A 354 -6.44 -17.87 -1.88
CA LEU A 354 -6.74 -18.10 -3.29
C LEU A 354 -6.24 -19.48 -3.73
N GLU A 355 -5.03 -19.86 -3.34
CA GLU A 355 -4.45 -21.17 -3.61
C GLU A 355 -5.30 -22.29 -2.98
N ASN A 356 -5.72 -22.12 -1.71
CA ASN A 356 -6.61 -23.07 -1.05
C ASN A 356 -7.98 -23.18 -1.75
N THR A 357 -8.55 -22.06 -2.20
CA THR A 357 -9.81 -22.10 -2.97
C THR A 357 -9.61 -22.77 -4.33
N PHE A 358 -8.51 -22.51 -5.01
CA PHE A 358 -8.19 -23.13 -6.30
C PHE A 358 -8.00 -24.64 -6.17
N ASN A 359 -7.31 -25.09 -5.12
CA ASN A 359 -7.14 -26.52 -4.83
C ASN A 359 -8.48 -27.21 -4.51
N LYS A 360 -9.36 -26.57 -3.74
CA LYS A 360 -10.72 -27.09 -3.49
C LYS A 360 -11.56 -27.16 -4.76
N ASP A 361 -11.51 -26.13 -5.61
CA ASP A 361 -12.23 -26.10 -6.89
C ASP A 361 -11.71 -27.23 -7.81
N ARG A 362 -10.39 -27.43 -7.86
CA ARG A 362 -9.76 -28.54 -8.60
C ARG A 362 -10.23 -29.90 -8.09
N GLU A 363 -10.21 -30.13 -6.77
CA GLU A 363 -10.69 -31.40 -6.17
C GLU A 363 -12.18 -31.66 -6.48
N GLN A 364 -13.02 -30.62 -6.45
CA GLN A 364 -14.44 -30.74 -6.78
C GLN A 364 -14.66 -31.06 -8.25
N ILE A 365 -13.90 -30.43 -9.15
CA ILE A 365 -13.94 -30.70 -10.59
C ILE A 365 -13.50 -32.14 -10.86
N GLU A 366 -12.39 -32.60 -10.27
CA GLU A 366 -11.91 -33.97 -10.40
C GLU A 366 -12.95 -34.99 -9.89
N LYS A 367 -13.60 -34.71 -8.75
CA LYS A 367 -14.66 -35.55 -8.21
C LYS A 367 -15.87 -35.63 -9.15
N LYS A 368 -16.37 -34.50 -9.65
CA LYS A 368 -17.48 -34.46 -10.62
C LYS A 368 -17.15 -35.22 -11.90
N LEU A 369 -15.96 -35.00 -12.46
CA LEU A 369 -15.48 -35.74 -13.64
C LEU A 369 -15.44 -37.25 -13.40
N SER A 370 -15.04 -37.69 -12.20
CA SER A 370 -15.05 -39.11 -11.84
C SER A 370 -16.47 -39.69 -11.77
N GLU A 371 -17.42 -38.92 -11.20
CA GLU A 371 -18.83 -39.31 -11.07
C GLU A 371 -19.51 -39.38 -12.45
N GLU A 372 -19.28 -38.39 -13.31
CA GLU A 372 -19.78 -38.34 -14.69
C GLU A 372 -19.20 -39.48 -15.54
N ARG A 373 -17.90 -39.75 -15.45
CA ARG A 373 -17.30 -40.93 -16.12
C ARG A 373 -17.96 -42.23 -15.66
N SER A 374 -18.33 -42.33 -14.38
CA SER A 374 -19.04 -43.50 -13.85
C SER A 374 -20.48 -43.60 -14.41
N GLN A 375 -21.18 -42.47 -14.55
CA GLN A 375 -22.54 -42.41 -15.06
C GLN A 375 -22.59 -42.68 -16.56
N SER A 376 -21.70 -42.05 -17.33
CA SER A 376 -21.52 -42.30 -18.77
C SER A 376 -21.19 -43.77 -19.03
N LYS A 377 -20.28 -44.38 -18.25
CA LYS A 377 -19.98 -45.81 -18.35
C LYS A 377 -21.20 -46.70 -18.03
N LYS A 378 -22.06 -46.31 -17.08
CA LYS A 378 -23.31 -47.02 -16.78
C LYS A 378 -24.33 -46.89 -17.92
N GLN A 379 -24.49 -45.69 -18.50
CA GLN A 379 -25.36 -45.46 -19.65
C GLN A 379 -24.90 -46.26 -20.87
N LEU A 380 -23.61 -46.18 -21.22
CA LEU A 380 -23.04 -46.95 -22.33
C LEU A 380 -23.28 -48.46 -22.18
N ASN A 381 -23.10 -48.99 -20.96
CA ASN A 381 -23.38 -50.40 -20.67
C ASN A 381 -24.88 -50.75 -20.75
N ALA A 382 -25.78 -49.81 -20.45
CA ALA A 382 -27.22 -50.02 -20.61
C ALA A 382 -27.61 -50.01 -22.09
N GLU A 383 -27.10 -49.06 -22.87
CA GLU A 383 -27.32 -48.98 -24.33
C GLU A 383 -26.77 -50.21 -25.05
N LEU A 384 -25.59 -50.70 -24.68
CA LEU A 384 -25.04 -51.95 -25.22
C LEU A 384 -25.95 -53.14 -24.94
N LYS A 385 -26.51 -53.24 -23.73
CA LYS A 385 -27.47 -54.32 -23.39
C LYS A 385 -28.76 -54.21 -24.18
N ASP A 386 -29.26 -53.01 -24.43
CA ASP A 386 -30.48 -52.81 -25.22
C ASP A 386 -30.22 -53.06 -26.71
N ALA A 387 -29.05 -52.69 -27.23
CA ALA A 387 -28.63 -53.06 -28.58
C ALA A 387 -28.51 -54.58 -28.75
N ASP A 388 -27.95 -55.29 -27.75
CA ASP A 388 -27.90 -56.75 -27.75
C ASP A 388 -29.30 -57.39 -27.72
N ARG A 389 -30.23 -56.81 -26.95
CA ARG A 389 -31.65 -57.25 -26.94
C ARG A 389 -32.33 -57.03 -28.28
N LEU A 390 -32.14 -55.87 -28.90
CA LEU A 390 -32.71 -55.56 -30.22
C LEU A 390 -32.12 -56.48 -31.31
N ARG A 391 -30.82 -56.79 -31.22
CA ARG A 391 -30.18 -57.75 -32.10
C ARG A 391 -30.75 -59.15 -31.92
N ALA A 392 -30.97 -59.58 -30.69
CA ALA A 392 -31.57 -60.89 -30.39
C ALA A 392 -33.00 -61.00 -30.94
N THR A 393 -33.85 -59.97 -30.76
CA THR A 393 -35.22 -59.96 -31.29
C THR A 393 -35.25 -59.87 -32.81
N ALA A 394 -34.33 -59.13 -33.43
CA ALA A 394 -34.21 -59.09 -34.89
C ALA A 394 -33.85 -60.48 -35.46
N LEU A 395 -32.90 -61.18 -34.84
CA LEU A 395 -32.53 -62.56 -35.23
C LEU A 395 -33.69 -63.54 -35.02
N GLU A 396 -34.45 -63.41 -33.94
CA GLU A 396 -35.63 -64.23 -33.68
C GLU A 396 -36.73 -64.00 -34.74
N ASN A 397 -37.00 -62.75 -35.09
CA ASN A 397 -37.94 -62.39 -36.15
C ASN A 397 -37.49 -62.90 -37.53
N GLN A 398 -36.18 -62.87 -37.82
CA GLN A 398 -35.62 -63.41 -39.05
C GLN A 398 -35.75 -64.94 -39.09
N ALA A 399 -35.52 -65.63 -37.98
CA ALA A 399 -35.73 -67.07 -37.88
C ALA A 399 -37.21 -67.44 -38.09
N LYS A 400 -38.13 -66.68 -37.49
CA LYS A 400 -39.58 -66.89 -37.64
C LYS A 400 -40.07 -66.69 -39.08
N THR A 401 -39.64 -65.62 -39.73
CA THR A 401 -39.99 -65.36 -41.14
C THR A 401 -39.44 -66.43 -42.08
N TYR A 402 -38.22 -66.92 -41.84
CA TYR A 402 -37.66 -68.04 -42.59
C TYR A 402 -38.48 -69.33 -42.41
N GLN A 403 -38.90 -69.61 -41.17
CA GLN A 403 -39.73 -70.78 -40.85
C GLN A 403 -41.11 -70.71 -41.52
N GLU A 404 -41.76 -69.54 -41.51
CA GLU A 404 -43.02 -69.29 -42.21
C GLU A 404 -42.89 -69.47 -43.73
N GLN A 405 -41.78 -69.01 -44.32
CA GLN A 405 -41.51 -69.18 -45.75
C GLN A 405 -41.33 -70.65 -46.14
N MET A 406 -40.58 -71.41 -45.33
CA MET A 406 -40.41 -72.86 -45.52
C MET A 406 -41.74 -73.60 -45.39
N GLN A 407 -42.60 -73.18 -44.47
CA GLN A 407 -43.93 -73.78 -44.28
C GLN A 407 -44.86 -73.49 -45.46
N ARG A 408 -44.86 -72.25 -45.98
CA ARG A 408 -45.59 -71.89 -47.22
C ARG A 408 -45.12 -72.70 -48.43
N GLN A 409 -43.81 -72.93 -48.57
CA GLN A 409 -43.28 -73.78 -49.64
C GLN A 409 -43.75 -75.23 -49.52
N ARG A 410 -43.80 -75.79 -48.29
CA ARG A 410 -44.32 -77.15 -48.07
C ARG A 410 -45.80 -77.28 -48.44
N VAL A 411 -46.64 -76.32 -48.04
CA VAL A 411 -48.07 -76.32 -48.38
C VAL A 411 -48.27 -76.26 -49.90
N ASN A 412 -47.55 -75.36 -50.58
CA ASN A 412 -47.66 -75.18 -52.03
C ASN A 412 -47.15 -76.41 -52.82
N ASN A 413 -46.15 -77.12 -52.29
CA ASN A 413 -45.67 -78.38 -52.87
C ASN A 413 -46.66 -79.53 -52.64
N ASN A 414 -47.31 -79.61 -51.48
CA ASN A 414 -48.35 -80.60 -51.20
C ASN A 414 -49.58 -80.40 -52.09
N GLU A 415 -50.03 -79.15 -52.30
CA GLU A 415 -51.15 -78.85 -53.21
C GLU A 415 -50.87 -79.26 -54.67
N LYS A 416 -49.60 -79.22 -55.08
CA LYS A 416 -49.17 -79.71 -56.41
C LYS A 416 -49.17 -81.23 -56.49
N LEU A 417 -48.77 -81.91 -55.41
CA LEU A 417 -48.82 -83.37 -55.31
C LEU A 417 -50.28 -83.88 -55.35
N ASP A 418 -51.19 -83.24 -54.63
CA ASP A 418 -52.62 -83.60 -54.61
C ASP A 418 -53.27 -83.46 -56.00
N LYS A 419 -52.90 -82.41 -56.76
CA LYS A 419 -53.34 -82.22 -58.15
C LYS A 419 -52.82 -83.32 -59.08
N LEU A 420 -51.57 -83.73 -58.90
CA LEU A 420 -50.96 -84.81 -59.70
C LEU A 420 -51.57 -86.18 -59.36
N GLU A 421 -51.85 -86.47 -58.09
CA GLU A 421 -52.57 -87.70 -57.69
C GLU A 421 -54.01 -87.75 -58.24
N SER A 422 -54.70 -86.61 -58.27
CA SER A 422 -56.06 -86.51 -58.80
C SER A 422 -56.11 -86.77 -60.31
N SER A 423 -55.13 -86.26 -61.07
CA SER A 423 -55.01 -86.53 -62.51
C SER A 423 -54.64 -87.99 -62.81
N LEU A 424 -53.85 -88.64 -61.95
CA LEU A 424 -53.49 -90.06 -62.09
C LEU A 424 -54.68 -91.00 -61.85
N LYS A 425 -55.55 -90.67 -60.89
CA LYS A 425 -56.79 -91.44 -60.63
C LYS A 425 -57.82 -91.31 -61.76
N GLY A 426 -57.86 -90.20 -62.49
CA GLY A 426 -58.78 -90.00 -63.63
C GLY A 426 -58.46 -90.85 -64.86
N ILE A 427 -57.23 -91.34 -65.00
CA ILE A 427 -56.79 -92.15 -66.15
C ILE A 427 -57.04 -93.65 -65.94
N GLN A 428 -57.32 -94.11 -64.71
CA GLN A 428 -57.53 -95.53 -64.38
C GLN A 428 -58.99 -96.01 -64.48
N THR A 429 -59.95 -95.16 -64.84
CA THR A 429 -61.40 -95.53 -64.85
C THR A 429 -62.15 -95.18 -66.14
N SER A 430 -61.61 -95.53 -67.31
CA SER A 430 -62.43 -95.57 -68.54
C SER A 430 -62.23 -96.89 -69.28
N SER A 431 -63.17 -97.83 -69.06
CA SER A 431 -63.33 -99.04 -69.85
C SER A 431 -64.27 -98.76 -71.02
N ASP A 432 -63.73 -98.62 -72.24
CA ASP A 432 -64.41 -99.09 -73.44
C ASP A 432 -63.44 -99.10 -74.62
N ALA A 433 -63.07 -100.30 -75.04
CA ALA A 433 -62.13 -100.58 -76.10
C ALA A 433 -62.74 -101.63 -77.04
N SER A 434 -63.72 -101.23 -77.84
CA SER A 434 -64.07 -101.92 -79.08
C SER A 434 -64.95 -101.04 -79.96
N ASP A 435 -64.35 -100.54 -81.04
CA ASP A 435 -64.96 -100.20 -82.35
C ASP A 435 -64.38 -98.90 -82.92
N ILE A 436 -63.12 -98.97 -83.34
CA ILE A 436 -62.51 -97.93 -84.18
C ILE A 436 -61.78 -98.62 -85.33
N SER A 437 -62.29 -98.45 -86.54
CA SER A 437 -61.63 -98.87 -87.77
C SER A 437 -60.25 -98.19 -87.90
N PRO A 438 -59.18 -98.89 -88.34
CA PRO A 438 -57.82 -98.35 -88.43
C PRO A 438 -57.69 -97.04 -89.23
N ALA A 439 -58.62 -96.77 -90.15
CA ALA A 439 -58.67 -95.52 -90.92
C ALA A 439 -59.25 -94.34 -90.11
N ALA A 440 -60.23 -94.60 -89.25
CA ALA A 440 -60.78 -93.60 -88.32
C ALA A 440 -59.80 -93.34 -87.16
N GLU A 441 -59.10 -94.36 -86.68
CA GLU A 441 -58.08 -94.23 -85.64
C GLU A 441 -56.89 -93.38 -86.09
N SER A 442 -56.45 -93.50 -87.35
CA SER A 442 -55.38 -92.65 -87.91
C SER A 442 -55.83 -91.18 -88.06
N ALA A 443 -57.07 -90.94 -88.49
CA ALA A 443 -57.63 -89.59 -88.62
C ALA A 443 -57.86 -88.93 -87.26
N VAL A 444 -58.38 -89.68 -86.29
CA VAL A 444 -58.57 -89.24 -84.90
C VAL A 444 -57.21 -89.07 -84.22
N ARG A 445 -56.23 -89.96 -84.39
CA ARG A 445 -54.86 -89.76 -83.87
C ARG A 445 -54.17 -88.55 -84.49
N LYS A 446 -54.37 -88.24 -85.78
CA LYS A 446 -53.84 -87.01 -86.39
C LYS A 446 -54.55 -85.76 -85.88
N SER A 447 -55.88 -85.80 -85.73
CA SER A 447 -56.67 -84.70 -85.17
C SER A 447 -56.33 -84.46 -83.70
N ILE A 448 -56.25 -85.51 -82.90
CA ILE A 448 -55.87 -85.49 -81.49
C ILE A 448 -54.40 -85.07 -81.33
N ASN A 449 -53.46 -85.57 -82.14
CA ASN A 449 -52.07 -85.10 -82.08
C ASN A 449 -51.94 -83.64 -82.52
N SER A 450 -52.71 -83.20 -83.53
CA SER A 450 -52.79 -81.80 -83.94
C SER A 450 -53.35 -80.92 -82.82
N GLU A 451 -54.41 -81.36 -82.14
CA GLU A 451 -55.00 -80.65 -81.01
C GLU A 451 -54.10 -80.68 -79.76
N TYR A 452 -53.40 -81.78 -79.49
CA TYR A 452 -52.40 -81.86 -78.42
C TYR A 452 -51.18 -80.99 -78.73
N GLU A 453 -50.66 -80.98 -79.96
CA GLU A 453 -49.56 -80.09 -80.33
C GLU A 453 -49.99 -78.63 -80.26
N LYS A 454 -51.23 -78.31 -80.67
CA LYS A 454 -51.78 -76.97 -80.56
C LYS A 454 -51.95 -76.56 -79.09
N ASN A 455 -52.56 -77.39 -78.25
CA ASN A 455 -52.75 -77.14 -76.83
C ASN A 455 -51.42 -77.09 -76.08
N PHE A 456 -50.47 -77.95 -76.43
CA PHE A 456 -49.13 -77.96 -75.85
C PHE A 456 -48.33 -76.72 -76.24
N ASN A 457 -48.42 -76.27 -77.49
CA ASN A 457 -47.82 -75.01 -77.92
C ASN A 457 -48.49 -73.80 -77.27
N GLU A 458 -49.81 -73.81 -77.12
CA GLU A 458 -50.55 -72.77 -76.40
C GLU A 458 -50.20 -72.74 -74.90
N GLU A 459 -50.05 -73.90 -74.24
CA GLU A 459 -49.56 -73.97 -72.85
C GLU A 459 -48.10 -73.54 -72.74
N ARG A 460 -47.24 -73.94 -73.68
CA ARG A 460 -45.84 -73.52 -73.72
C ARG A 460 -45.73 -72.01 -73.89
N GLU A 461 -46.56 -71.41 -74.74
CA GLU A 461 -46.63 -69.96 -74.92
C GLU A 461 -47.26 -69.25 -73.71
N ARG A 462 -48.27 -69.83 -73.06
CA ARG A 462 -48.81 -69.29 -71.78
C ARG A 462 -47.77 -69.34 -70.67
N ASN A 463 -47.04 -70.43 -70.54
CA ASN A 463 -45.95 -70.57 -69.56
C ASN A 463 -44.79 -69.63 -69.89
N LYS A 464 -44.44 -69.47 -71.17
CA LYS A 464 -43.44 -68.50 -71.59
C LYS A 464 -43.87 -67.07 -71.23
N ARG A 465 -45.10 -66.66 -71.58
CA ARG A 465 -45.65 -65.35 -71.20
C ARG A 465 -45.74 -65.16 -69.69
N SER A 466 -46.09 -66.20 -68.93
CA SER A 466 -46.14 -66.15 -67.46
C SER A 466 -44.74 -65.99 -66.86
N THR A 467 -43.76 -66.78 -67.31
CA THR A 467 -42.37 -66.64 -66.85
C THR A 467 -41.74 -65.31 -67.25
N GLU A 468 -42.09 -64.78 -68.42
CA GLU A 468 -41.62 -63.49 -68.92
C GLU A 468 -42.29 -62.33 -68.17
N SER A 469 -43.58 -62.46 -67.84
CA SER A 469 -44.30 -61.54 -66.94
C SER A 469 -43.72 -61.54 -65.53
N ILE A 470 -43.42 -62.71 -64.94
CA ILE A 470 -42.79 -62.80 -63.62
C ILE A 470 -41.37 -62.20 -63.65
N ARG A 471 -40.60 -62.45 -64.72
CA ARG A 471 -39.27 -61.84 -64.89
C ARG A 471 -39.36 -60.33 -65.04
N GLN A 472 -40.29 -59.82 -65.85
CA GLN A 472 -40.51 -58.39 -66.00
C GLN A 472 -40.94 -57.74 -64.69
N GLU A 473 -41.90 -58.34 -63.98
CA GLU A 473 -42.39 -57.84 -62.69
C GLU A 473 -41.29 -57.85 -61.63
N TYR A 474 -40.47 -58.92 -61.57
CA TYR A 474 -39.33 -58.98 -60.66
C TYR A 474 -38.27 -57.93 -61.01
N SER A 475 -37.96 -57.75 -62.30
CA SER A 475 -37.01 -56.73 -62.76
C SER A 475 -37.51 -55.31 -62.48
N SER A 476 -38.82 -55.06 -62.62
CA SER A 476 -39.44 -53.79 -62.29
C SER A 476 -39.36 -53.53 -60.80
N ARG A 477 -39.73 -54.50 -59.95
CA ARG A 477 -39.63 -54.37 -58.49
C ARG A 477 -38.20 -54.14 -58.00
N VAL A 478 -37.21 -54.78 -58.63
CA VAL A 478 -35.80 -54.54 -58.32
C VAL A 478 -35.37 -53.13 -58.73
N ARG A 479 -35.80 -52.68 -59.92
CA ARG A 479 -35.53 -51.31 -60.38
C ARG A 479 -36.20 -50.27 -59.48
N ASP A 480 -37.46 -50.47 -59.13
CA ASP A 480 -38.22 -49.60 -58.22
C ASP A 480 -37.59 -49.56 -56.82
N ALA A 481 -37.11 -50.69 -56.31
CA ALA A 481 -36.40 -50.75 -55.02
C ALA A 481 -35.05 -50.02 -55.06
N LEU A 482 -34.31 -50.11 -56.18
CA LEU A 482 -33.07 -49.37 -56.39
C LEU A 482 -33.32 -47.86 -56.50
N GLU A 483 -34.34 -47.44 -57.28
CA GLU A 483 -34.73 -46.03 -57.39
C GLU A 483 -35.23 -45.47 -56.05
N GLN A 484 -35.99 -46.24 -55.28
CA GLN A 484 -36.37 -45.86 -53.92
C GLN A 484 -35.14 -45.76 -52.99
N GLY A 485 -34.19 -46.69 -53.10
CA GLY A 485 -32.93 -46.65 -52.37
C GLY A 485 -32.11 -45.40 -52.68
N GLU A 486 -31.96 -45.04 -53.96
CA GLU A 486 -31.27 -43.82 -54.39
C GLU A 486 -32.01 -42.54 -53.97
N ALA A 487 -33.34 -42.53 -54.04
CA ALA A 487 -34.14 -41.39 -53.58
C ALA A 487 -34.00 -41.17 -52.06
N VAL A 488 -34.02 -42.26 -51.27
CA VAL A 488 -33.78 -42.21 -49.82
C VAL A 488 -32.37 -41.74 -49.52
N LYS A 489 -31.35 -42.29 -50.20
CA LYS A 489 -29.95 -41.87 -50.06
C LYS A 489 -29.79 -40.38 -50.34
N THR A 490 -30.31 -39.90 -51.47
CA THR A 490 -30.23 -38.48 -51.87
C THR A 490 -30.92 -37.56 -50.87
N ARG A 491 -32.07 -38.00 -50.31
CA ARG A 491 -32.79 -37.27 -49.26
C ARG A 491 -31.97 -37.21 -47.96
N LEU A 492 -31.33 -38.32 -47.57
CA LEU A 492 -30.46 -38.39 -46.40
C LEU A 492 -29.22 -37.50 -46.56
N THR A 493 -28.58 -37.51 -47.74
CA THR A 493 -27.42 -36.64 -48.01
C THR A 493 -27.79 -35.16 -47.96
N ARG A 494 -28.97 -34.79 -48.49
CA ARG A 494 -29.48 -33.41 -48.38
C ARG A 494 -29.82 -33.02 -46.94
N ALA A 495 -30.40 -33.92 -46.16
CA ALA A 495 -30.67 -33.70 -44.75
C ALA A 495 -29.37 -33.49 -43.96
N HIS A 496 -28.36 -34.34 -44.16
CA HIS A 496 -27.03 -34.18 -43.55
C HIS A 496 -26.34 -32.87 -43.95
N ALA A 497 -26.38 -32.50 -45.24
CA ALA A 497 -25.79 -31.24 -45.68
C ALA A 497 -26.50 -30.02 -45.07
N SER A 498 -27.82 -30.10 -44.90
CA SER A 498 -28.63 -29.09 -44.20
C SER A 498 -28.27 -29.01 -42.72
N GLU A 499 -28.14 -30.15 -42.06
CA GLU A 499 -27.81 -30.25 -40.63
C GLU A 499 -26.39 -29.72 -40.35
N ASN A 500 -25.40 -30.14 -41.14
CA ASN A 500 -24.03 -29.62 -41.05
C ASN A 500 -23.96 -28.10 -41.27
N ASN A 501 -24.78 -27.54 -42.17
CA ASN A 501 -24.85 -26.09 -42.37
C ASN A 501 -25.48 -25.37 -41.17
N LEU A 502 -26.53 -25.96 -40.57
CA LEU A 502 -27.16 -25.44 -39.36
C LEU A 502 -26.17 -25.45 -38.19
N GLU A 503 -25.46 -26.55 -37.99
CA GLU A 503 -24.44 -26.71 -36.96
C GLU A 503 -23.28 -25.72 -37.15
N ARG A 504 -22.83 -25.54 -38.40
CA ARG A 504 -21.80 -24.55 -38.72
C ARG A 504 -22.27 -23.12 -38.44
N MET A 505 -23.53 -22.80 -38.71
CA MET A 505 -24.12 -21.51 -38.33
C MET A 505 -24.18 -21.33 -36.82
N GLN A 506 -24.68 -22.32 -36.08
CA GLN A 506 -24.75 -22.28 -34.62
C GLN A 506 -23.37 -22.15 -33.98
N PHE A 507 -22.36 -22.81 -34.56
CA PHE A 507 -20.97 -22.67 -34.13
C PHE A 507 -20.45 -21.25 -34.37
N LEU A 508 -20.71 -20.65 -35.53
CA LEU A 508 -20.30 -19.28 -35.82
C LEU A 508 -20.99 -18.26 -34.91
N ASP A 509 -22.29 -18.43 -34.65
CA ASP A 509 -23.02 -17.60 -33.68
C ASP A 509 -22.40 -17.74 -32.28
N HIS A 510 -22.14 -18.96 -31.81
CA HIS A 510 -21.53 -19.18 -30.51
C HIS A 510 -20.10 -18.60 -30.39
N VAL A 511 -19.29 -18.71 -31.46
CA VAL A 511 -17.96 -18.07 -31.50
C VAL A 511 -18.10 -16.55 -31.41
N THR A 512 -19.13 -15.98 -32.04
CA THR A 512 -19.40 -14.54 -31.99
C THR A 512 -19.80 -14.12 -30.57
N ASP A 513 -20.72 -14.84 -29.92
CA ASP A 513 -21.14 -14.60 -28.54
C ASP A 513 -19.95 -14.67 -27.57
N VAL A 514 -19.09 -15.70 -27.70
CA VAL A 514 -17.90 -15.85 -26.85
C VAL A 514 -16.91 -14.71 -27.05
N LEU A 515 -16.79 -14.19 -28.28
CA LEU A 515 -15.93 -13.04 -28.56
C LEU A 515 -16.54 -11.74 -28.00
N GLU A 516 -17.86 -11.57 -28.06
CA GLU A 516 -18.56 -10.44 -27.44
C GLU A 516 -18.45 -10.47 -25.90
N ASP A 517 -18.63 -11.64 -25.28
CA ASP A 517 -18.45 -11.84 -23.84
C ASP A 517 -17.01 -11.59 -23.41
N LYS A 518 -16.03 -12.12 -24.17
CA LYS A 518 -14.61 -11.88 -23.90
C LYS A 518 -14.27 -10.40 -24.04
N ASN A 519 -14.75 -9.72 -25.08
CA ASN A 519 -14.55 -8.28 -25.25
C ASN A 519 -15.22 -7.48 -24.14
N SER A 520 -16.43 -7.86 -23.72
CA SER A 520 -17.14 -7.24 -22.60
C SER A 520 -16.40 -7.43 -21.28
N ALA A 521 -15.86 -8.62 -21.02
CA ALA A 521 -15.04 -8.90 -19.84
C ALA A 521 -13.71 -8.14 -19.83
N VAL A 522 -13.04 -8.03 -21.00
CA VAL A 522 -11.82 -7.22 -21.15
C VAL A 522 -12.14 -5.74 -20.91
N ASN A 523 -13.21 -5.22 -21.51
CA ASN A 523 -13.65 -3.83 -21.31
C ASN A 523 -14.02 -3.54 -19.86
N ALA A 524 -14.71 -4.47 -19.17
CA ALA A 524 -15.03 -4.33 -17.75
C ALA A 524 -13.76 -4.31 -16.89
N LYS A 525 -12.79 -5.19 -17.20
CA LYS A 525 -11.50 -5.24 -16.49
C LYS A 525 -10.65 -4.00 -16.74
N GLU A 526 -10.65 -3.46 -17.97
CA GLU A 526 -10.02 -2.18 -18.27
C GLU A 526 -10.69 -1.01 -17.55
N ALA A 527 -12.03 -0.99 -17.49
CA ALA A 527 -12.78 0.02 -16.76
C ALA A 527 -12.47 -0.01 -15.26
N ASP A 528 -12.38 -1.21 -14.66
CA ASP A 528 -12.00 -1.35 -13.25
C ASP A 528 -10.53 -1.00 -13.01
N SER A 529 -9.63 -1.35 -13.94
CA SER A 529 -8.23 -0.92 -13.86
C SER A 529 -8.09 0.61 -13.96
N ARG A 530 -8.90 1.27 -14.80
CA ARG A 530 -8.97 2.74 -14.88
C ARG A 530 -9.52 3.32 -13.58
N ARG A 531 -10.59 2.76 -13.02
CA ARG A 531 -11.13 3.18 -11.72
C ARG A 531 -10.10 3.05 -10.60
N GLN A 532 -9.33 1.96 -10.57
CA GLN A 532 -8.25 1.78 -9.59
C GLN A 532 -7.11 2.79 -9.79
N ALA A 533 -6.72 3.07 -11.04
CA ALA A 533 -5.73 4.10 -11.37
C ALA A 533 -6.21 5.49 -10.94
N ASP A 534 -7.48 5.84 -11.20
CA ASP A 534 -8.09 7.10 -10.79
C ASP A 534 -8.16 7.21 -9.26
N LEU A 535 -8.47 6.12 -8.57
CA LEU A 535 -8.51 6.07 -7.10
C LEU A 535 -7.10 6.23 -6.51
N ALA A 536 -6.10 5.58 -7.10
CA ALA A 536 -4.70 5.75 -6.73
C ALA A 536 -4.23 7.19 -6.98
N GLN A 537 -4.56 7.80 -8.13
CA GLN A 537 -4.25 9.20 -8.40
C GLN A 537 -4.95 10.15 -7.43
N LYS A 538 -6.23 9.92 -7.11
CA LYS A 538 -6.96 10.70 -6.10
C LYS A 538 -6.32 10.59 -4.72
N ASN A 539 -5.92 9.39 -4.31
CA ASN A 539 -5.25 9.18 -3.03
C ASN A 539 -3.87 9.86 -2.98
N VAL A 540 -3.09 9.80 -4.07
CA VAL A 540 -1.81 10.50 -4.19
C VAL A 540 -2.03 12.01 -4.16
N ALA A 541 -3.01 12.54 -4.88
CA ALA A 541 -3.34 13.96 -4.89
C ALA A 541 -3.78 14.44 -3.50
N GLN A 542 -4.63 13.69 -2.80
CA GLN A 542 -5.04 13.99 -1.42
C GLN A 542 -3.86 13.94 -0.45
N TYR A 543 -2.94 12.99 -0.63
CA TYR A 543 -1.74 12.89 0.17
C TYR A 543 -0.80 14.09 -0.03
N ILE A 544 -0.58 14.49 -1.29
CA ILE A 544 0.23 15.68 -1.63
C ILE A 544 -0.44 16.95 -1.08
N GLU A 545 -1.75 17.09 -1.22
CA GLU A 545 -2.50 18.23 -0.68
C GLU A 545 -2.40 18.29 0.85
N LYS A 546 -2.44 17.13 1.53
CA LYS A 546 -2.24 17.04 2.97
C LYS A 546 -0.82 17.47 3.37
N GLN A 547 0.21 16.96 2.69
CA GLN A 547 1.59 17.39 2.93
C GLN A 547 1.76 18.90 2.70
N ARG A 548 1.17 19.43 1.63
CA ARG A 548 1.21 20.87 1.35
C ARG A 548 0.57 21.68 2.47
N ARG A 549 -0.58 21.26 2.99
CA ARG A 549 -1.22 21.93 4.15
C ARG A 549 -0.35 21.85 5.41
N GLU A 550 0.27 20.70 5.68
CA GLU A 550 1.20 20.56 6.81
C GLU A 550 2.40 21.50 6.66
N PHE A 551 2.98 21.64 5.46
CA PHE A 551 4.05 22.60 5.20
C PHE A 551 3.59 24.05 5.28
N GLU A 552 2.40 24.39 4.78
CA GLU A 552 1.82 25.73 4.92
C GLU A 552 1.56 26.07 6.40
N GLU A 553 1.12 25.10 7.21
CA GLU A 553 0.91 25.26 8.65
C GLU A 553 2.25 25.45 9.39
N ILE A 554 3.28 24.66 9.08
CA ILE A 554 4.64 24.84 9.63
C ILE A 554 5.22 26.20 9.24
N ALA A 555 5.05 26.63 7.99
CA ALA A 555 5.52 27.94 7.55
C ALA A 555 4.76 29.07 8.24
N ARG A 556 3.46 28.91 8.48
CA ARG A 556 2.63 29.86 9.20
C ARG A 556 3.00 29.94 10.67
N THR A 557 3.19 28.82 11.36
CA THR A 557 3.63 28.78 12.76
C THR A 557 5.02 29.38 12.91
N GLN A 558 5.98 29.07 12.03
CA GLN A 558 7.28 29.74 12.02
C GLN A 558 7.17 31.25 11.83
N LYS A 559 6.29 31.71 10.93
CA LYS A 559 6.05 33.14 10.73
C LYS A 559 5.43 33.79 11.97
N GLU A 560 4.45 33.16 12.60
CA GLU A 560 3.83 33.63 13.84
C GLU A 560 4.83 33.64 15.00
N GLU A 561 5.66 32.60 15.16
CA GLU A 561 6.75 32.56 16.14
C GLU A 561 7.80 33.66 15.89
N SER A 562 8.21 33.85 14.64
CA SER A 562 9.18 34.91 14.28
C SER A 562 8.61 36.29 14.56
N SER A 563 7.31 36.51 14.30
CA SER A 563 6.59 37.74 14.61
C SER A 563 6.50 37.98 16.12
N THR A 564 6.14 36.96 16.89
CA THR A 564 6.11 37.04 18.36
C THR A 564 7.49 37.32 18.94
N ARG A 565 8.54 36.66 18.42
CA ARG A 565 9.92 36.95 18.82
C ARG A 565 10.31 38.38 18.48
N LEU A 566 10.00 38.86 17.27
CA LEU A 566 10.27 40.24 16.87
C LEU A 566 9.56 41.24 17.78
N MET A 567 8.30 40.99 18.11
CA MET A 567 7.52 41.81 19.03
C MET A 567 8.10 41.79 20.44
N SER A 568 8.56 40.64 20.94
CA SER A 568 9.23 40.53 22.24
C SER A 568 10.56 41.30 22.28
N VAL A 569 11.35 41.23 21.21
CA VAL A 569 12.61 41.97 21.06
C VAL A 569 12.34 43.47 20.99
N GLN A 570 11.30 43.91 20.27
CA GLN A 570 10.88 45.32 20.25
C GLN A 570 10.43 45.80 21.63
N GLN A 571 9.65 44.99 22.36
CA GLN A 571 9.23 45.32 23.73
C GLN A 571 10.42 45.42 24.67
N GLN A 572 11.38 44.49 24.59
CA GLN A 572 12.59 44.50 25.40
C GLN A 572 13.50 45.69 25.04
N ALA A 573 13.64 46.02 23.76
CA ALA A 573 14.36 47.20 23.30
C ALA A 573 13.71 48.49 23.82
N ASN A 574 12.39 48.59 23.75
CA ASN A 574 11.63 49.73 24.29
C ASN A 574 11.76 49.84 25.81
N PHE A 575 11.74 48.72 26.52
CA PHE A 575 11.95 48.68 27.96
C PHE A 575 13.38 49.13 28.31
N ASN A 576 14.39 48.61 27.63
CA ASN A 576 15.78 49.00 27.81
C ASN A 576 16.00 50.49 27.51
N MET A 577 15.37 51.00 26.44
CA MET A 577 15.42 52.43 26.10
C MET A 577 14.79 53.30 27.20
N LYS A 578 13.62 52.91 27.72
CA LYS A 578 12.96 53.61 28.84
C LYS A 578 13.81 53.55 30.13
N MET A 579 14.43 52.42 30.41
CA MET A 579 15.32 52.27 31.56
C MET A 579 16.59 53.11 31.41
N ALA A 580 17.19 53.15 30.21
CA ALA A 580 18.32 54.01 29.90
C ALA A 580 17.95 55.50 30.02
N GLN A 581 16.76 55.91 29.53
CA GLN A 581 16.25 57.27 29.69
C GLN A 581 16.04 57.64 31.17
N ARG A 582 15.48 56.72 31.97
CA ARG A 582 15.33 56.91 33.42
C ARG A 582 16.67 57.03 34.13
N ALA A 583 17.64 56.18 33.78
CA ALA A 583 18.99 56.23 34.34
C ALA A 583 19.70 57.54 33.94
N PHE A 584 19.55 57.98 32.69
CA PHE A 584 20.07 59.25 32.21
C PHE A 584 19.44 60.44 32.94
N ALA A 585 18.11 60.45 33.09
CA ALA A 585 17.40 61.49 33.84
C ALA A 585 17.79 61.50 35.33
N ALA A 586 17.99 60.34 35.95
CA ALA A 586 18.48 60.23 37.32
C ALA A 586 19.88 60.84 37.45
N LYS A 587 20.79 60.51 36.53
CA LYS A 587 22.15 61.10 36.49
C LYS A 587 22.12 62.59 36.22
N GLN A 588 21.25 63.07 35.34
CA GLN A 588 21.07 64.49 35.07
C GLN A 588 20.57 65.22 36.33
N ASN A 589 19.60 64.65 37.05
CA ASN A 589 19.11 65.21 38.30
C ASN A 589 20.17 65.19 39.41
N GLU A 590 21.01 64.17 39.47
CA GLU A 590 22.16 64.10 40.38
C GLU A 590 23.16 65.22 40.08
N ILE A 591 23.51 65.42 38.81
CA ILE A 591 24.38 66.52 38.36
C ILE A 591 23.76 67.88 38.74
N VAL A 592 22.46 68.08 38.54
CA VAL A 592 21.76 69.31 38.95
C VAL A 592 21.88 69.52 40.45
N ARG A 593 21.64 68.49 41.28
CA ARG A 593 21.79 68.57 42.73
C ARG A 593 23.22 68.89 43.15
N GLU A 594 24.22 68.32 42.48
CA GLU A 594 25.62 68.64 42.74
C GLU A 594 25.94 70.09 42.41
N TYR A 595 25.42 70.63 41.30
CA TYR A 595 25.56 72.04 40.95
C TYR A 595 24.85 72.95 41.96
N ASP A 596 23.63 72.62 42.36
CA ASP A 596 22.88 73.38 43.38
C ASP A 596 23.62 73.37 44.72
N LYS A 597 24.20 72.22 45.10
CA LYS A 597 25.04 72.11 46.29
C LYS A 597 26.27 73.01 46.17
N LYS A 598 27.00 72.95 45.05
CA LYS A 598 28.17 73.81 44.80
C LYS A 598 27.80 75.30 44.85
N LEU A 599 26.66 75.69 44.27
CA LEU A 599 26.17 77.07 44.33
C LEU A 599 25.82 77.49 45.76
N THR A 600 25.25 76.59 46.55
CA THR A 600 24.93 76.84 47.96
C THR A 600 26.21 76.97 48.79
N ASP A 601 27.17 76.08 48.60
CA ASP A 601 28.48 76.12 49.26
C ASP A 601 29.24 77.40 48.88
N GLN A 602 29.22 77.82 47.61
CA GLN A 602 29.80 79.08 47.16
C GLN A 602 29.12 80.29 47.80
N LYS A 603 27.77 80.32 47.86
CA LYS A 603 27.05 81.40 48.54
C LYS A 603 27.45 81.49 50.01
N ARG A 604 27.50 80.34 50.70
CA ARG A 604 27.93 80.27 52.09
C ARG A 604 29.37 80.77 52.26
N GLU A 605 30.29 80.38 51.38
CA GLU A 605 31.68 80.87 51.40
C GLU A 605 31.75 82.39 51.19
N TYR A 606 30.91 82.95 50.30
CA TYR A 606 30.82 84.40 50.12
C TYR A 606 30.25 85.11 51.36
N ASP A 607 29.21 84.55 51.98
CA ASP A 607 28.62 85.10 53.21
C ASP A 607 29.64 85.07 54.36
N ASP A 608 30.35 83.95 54.54
CA ASP A 608 31.40 83.79 55.54
C ASP A 608 32.54 84.82 55.31
N ARG A 609 32.97 85.03 54.07
CA ARG A 609 33.97 86.07 53.71
C ARG A 609 33.45 87.48 53.98
N LEU A 610 32.17 87.73 53.73
CA LEU A 610 31.56 89.03 53.93
C LEU A 610 31.48 89.34 55.43
N ASP A 611 31.12 88.37 56.25
CA ASP A 611 31.12 88.49 57.71
C ASP A 611 32.53 88.62 58.29
N GLU A 612 33.52 87.91 57.73
CA GLU A 612 34.92 88.11 58.07
C GLU A 612 35.38 89.54 57.75
N MET A 613 35.07 90.06 56.56
CA MET A 613 35.37 91.45 56.20
C MET A 613 34.68 92.47 57.11
N LYS A 614 33.41 92.24 57.49
CA LYS A 614 32.71 93.09 58.48
C LYS A 614 33.43 93.06 59.83
N SER A 615 33.84 91.89 60.29
CA SER A 615 34.59 91.72 61.54
C SER A 615 35.92 92.47 61.50
N GLN A 616 36.69 92.28 60.42
CA GLN A 616 37.96 93.01 60.19
C GLN A 616 37.75 94.52 60.13
N SER A 617 36.71 94.99 59.43
CA SER A 617 36.35 96.41 59.36
C SER A 617 35.98 96.98 60.74
N HIS A 618 35.15 96.28 61.51
CA HIS A 618 34.83 96.67 62.88
C HIS A 618 36.06 96.73 63.79
N GLN A 619 36.99 95.79 63.63
CA GLN A 619 38.24 95.80 64.38
C GLN A 619 39.12 96.98 63.96
N ALA A 620 39.23 97.27 62.67
CA ALA A 620 39.96 98.43 62.16
C ALA A 620 39.37 99.76 62.67
N VAL A 621 38.04 99.90 62.72
CA VAL A 621 37.38 101.07 63.30
C VAL A 621 37.69 101.21 64.79
N ARG A 622 37.60 100.12 65.57
CA ARG A 622 37.95 100.15 67.00
C ARG A 622 39.41 100.53 67.23
N ASP A 623 40.33 100.04 66.41
CA ASP A 623 41.75 100.38 66.51
C ASP A 623 42.02 101.83 66.08
N ALA A 624 41.30 102.35 65.08
CA ALA A 624 41.33 103.76 64.72
C ALA A 624 40.78 104.65 65.85
N ASP A 625 39.68 104.27 66.50
CA ASP A 625 39.12 104.98 67.65
C ASP A 625 40.10 104.98 68.83
N ARG A 626 40.78 103.85 69.10
CA ARG A 626 41.83 103.77 70.12
C ARG A 626 42.99 104.71 69.80
N ARG A 627 43.45 104.75 68.54
CA ARG A 627 44.51 105.68 68.10
C ARG A 627 44.09 107.13 68.23
N ASN A 628 42.87 107.47 67.80
CA ASN A 628 42.33 108.82 67.93
C ASN A 628 42.19 109.24 69.39
N LYS A 629 41.73 108.34 70.27
CA LYS A 629 41.66 108.60 71.70
C LYS A 629 43.04 108.85 72.30
N LEU A 630 44.04 108.03 71.96
CA LEU A 630 45.42 108.26 72.40
C LEU A 630 45.98 109.61 71.91
N ALA A 631 45.71 109.98 70.66
CA ALA A 631 46.13 111.26 70.11
C ALA A 631 45.44 112.46 70.79
N LEU A 632 44.16 112.32 71.14
CA LEU A 632 43.43 113.33 71.93
C LEU A 632 43.97 113.44 73.35
N ASP A 633 44.23 112.31 74.02
CA ASP A 633 44.83 112.28 75.36
C ASP A 633 46.24 112.93 75.35
N GLU A 634 47.02 112.71 74.30
CA GLU A 634 48.33 113.34 74.11
C GLU A 634 48.23 114.85 73.85
N GLN A 635 47.28 115.29 73.02
CA GLN A 635 46.98 116.72 72.86
C GLN A 635 46.53 117.37 74.16
N GLN A 636 45.70 116.69 74.95
CA GLN A 636 45.25 117.19 76.25
C GLN A 636 46.43 117.36 77.20
N ARG A 637 47.34 116.38 77.29
CA ARG A 637 48.58 116.50 78.06
C ARG A 637 49.47 117.65 77.59
N MET A 638 49.57 117.87 76.28
CA MET A 638 50.31 119.01 75.71
C MET A 638 49.68 120.35 76.10
N PHE A 639 48.35 120.46 76.10
CA PHE A 639 47.65 121.65 76.57
C PHE A 639 47.83 121.87 78.07
N ASP A 640 47.75 120.82 78.88
CA ASP A 640 47.97 120.89 80.33
C ASP A 640 49.41 121.33 80.66
N GLN A 641 50.41 120.82 79.94
CA GLN A 641 51.80 121.28 80.07
C GLN A 641 51.94 122.76 79.69
N ARG A 642 51.29 123.20 78.62
CA ARG A 642 51.33 124.61 78.18
C ARG A 642 50.64 125.53 79.19
N LEU A 643 49.50 125.12 79.75
CA LEU A 643 48.82 125.84 80.83
C LEU A 643 49.71 125.94 82.07
N SER A 644 50.34 124.84 82.47
CA SER A 644 51.28 124.83 83.60
C SER A 644 52.47 125.77 83.37
N GLN A 645 53.03 125.81 82.16
CA GLN A 645 54.09 126.78 81.80
C GLN A 645 53.60 128.23 81.87
N LEU A 646 52.38 128.50 81.39
CA LEU A 646 51.78 129.83 81.47
C LEU A 646 51.51 130.26 82.92
N GLU A 647 51.08 129.34 83.79
CA GLU A 647 50.90 129.60 85.22
C GLU A 647 52.24 129.93 85.91
N VAL A 648 53.33 129.24 85.56
CA VAL A 648 54.68 129.55 86.06
C VAL A 648 55.11 130.95 85.60
N GLN A 649 54.94 131.28 84.31
CA GLN A 649 55.24 132.60 83.78
C GLN A 649 54.39 133.71 84.44
N HIS A 650 53.12 133.42 84.74
CA HIS A 650 52.25 134.36 85.44
C HIS A 650 52.74 134.62 86.87
N LYS A 651 53.13 133.57 87.60
CA LYS A 651 53.71 133.69 88.95
C LYS A 651 55.04 134.44 88.94
N GLU A 652 55.86 134.27 87.92
CA GLU A 652 57.10 135.06 87.75
C GLU A 652 56.81 136.54 87.48
N ARG A 653 55.80 136.86 86.67
CA ARG A 653 55.35 138.25 86.47
C ARG A 653 54.82 138.86 87.76
N GLU A 654 54.04 138.11 88.53
CA GLU A 654 53.56 138.56 89.85
C GLU A 654 54.71 138.85 90.80
N ARG A 655 55.72 137.97 90.88
CA ARG A 655 56.95 138.20 91.66
C ARG A 655 57.68 139.46 91.22
N TYR A 656 57.87 139.64 89.92
CA TYR A 656 58.55 140.82 89.36
C TYR A 656 57.77 142.13 89.66
N ILE A 657 56.45 142.08 89.62
CA ILE A 657 55.60 143.22 90.03
C ILE A 657 55.76 143.49 91.54
N THR A 658 55.79 142.44 92.37
CA THR A 658 55.97 142.61 93.82
C THR A 658 57.34 143.19 94.17
N GLU A 659 58.42 142.73 93.52
CA GLU A 659 59.77 143.29 93.69
C GLU A 659 59.84 144.77 93.29
N ASN A 660 59.26 145.14 92.14
CA ASN A 660 59.24 146.55 91.71
C ASN A 660 58.46 147.45 92.69
N TYR A 661 57.31 146.98 93.21
CA TYR A 661 56.58 147.73 94.23
C TYR A 661 57.39 147.91 95.53
N GLN A 662 58.22 146.94 95.87
CA GLN A 662 59.11 146.99 97.03
C GLN A 662 60.26 147.99 96.83
N GLU A 663 60.88 148.00 95.63
CA GLU A 663 61.89 148.99 95.26
C GLU A 663 61.33 150.43 95.23
N ASP A 664 60.12 150.63 94.74
CA ASP A 664 59.50 151.95 94.69
C ASP A 664 59.13 152.46 96.10
N LEU A 665 58.71 151.56 97.01
CA LEU A 665 58.56 151.89 98.43
C LEU A 665 59.90 152.30 99.08
N GLU A 666 61.01 151.66 98.71
CA GLU A 666 62.34 152.08 99.18
C GLU A 666 62.77 153.44 98.63
N LYS A 667 62.48 153.75 97.36
CA LYS A 667 62.75 155.07 96.77
C LYS A 667 61.99 156.17 97.49
N VAL A 668 60.72 155.91 97.87
CA VAL A 668 59.92 156.86 98.67
C VAL A 668 60.53 157.05 100.07
N LYS A 669 61.03 155.99 100.72
CA LYS A 669 61.73 156.11 102.00
C LYS A 669 63.02 156.94 101.89
N ARG A 670 63.81 156.76 100.82
CA ARG A 670 65.03 157.57 100.57
C ARG A 670 64.70 159.03 100.26
N SER A 671 63.62 159.28 99.52
CA SER A 671 63.12 160.64 99.24
C SER A 671 62.65 161.35 100.51
N ASN A 672 61.93 160.64 101.40
CA ASN A 672 61.51 161.20 102.69
C ASN A 672 62.68 161.48 103.64
N ALA A 673 63.74 160.66 103.61
CA ALA A 673 64.96 160.92 104.39
C ALA A 673 65.69 162.21 103.94
N LEU A 674 65.72 162.50 102.64
CA LEU A 674 66.32 163.72 102.07
C LEU A 674 65.50 164.99 102.34
N LEU A 675 64.18 164.88 102.53
CA LEU A 675 63.31 166.01 102.91
C LEU A 675 63.47 166.42 104.38
N ILE A 676 63.88 165.50 105.26
CA ILE A 676 64.15 165.81 106.68
C ILE A 676 65.48 166.55 106.85
N GLN A 677 66.48 166.31 105.98
CA GLN A 677 67.79 166.96 106.02
C GLN A 677 67.82 168.42 105.52
N LYS A 678 66.78 168.90 104.83
CA LYS A 678 66.67 170.30 104.37
C LYS A 678 65.95 171.24 105.34
N LYS A 679 65.60 170.78 106.55
CA LYS A 679 64.89 171.55 107.58
C LYS A 679 65.72 171.87 108.84
N SER A 680 67.05 171.70 108.81
CA SER A 680 67.96 172.17 109.88
C SER A 680 69.01 173.13 109.35
#